data_AF-A0AAD5UTQ8-F1
#
_entry.id   AF-A0AAD5UTQ8-F1
#
_cell.length_a   1.000
_cell.length_b   1.000
_cell.length_c   1.000
_cell.angle_alpha   90.00
_cell.angle_beta   90.00
_cell.angle_gamma   90.00
#
_symmetry.space_group_name_H-M   'P 1'
#
loop_
_entity.id
_entity.type
_entity.pdbx_description
1 polymer ?
#
loop_
_entity_poly.entity_id
_entity_poly.type
_entity_poly.pdbx_seq_one_letter_code
_entity_poly.pdbx_strand_id
1 'polypeptide(L)'
;MATFDPEIIVATFAAREPFGNRVKFVKDWNLEVKKLVEKWTKARESSDQPIVHDQLVFAAQVVQYMNYITHLPSAGKSFPNADKTIPITLPANIPLYGPRFIPPGYLDVQKRHASPDIKPKTAYLKPLHIIHPFYYPQLRACPRCGSEQVTLQGFTTTSYRLVHGVSFEETALGCQVRCRPCSDARRLGDLEGPCNFATTNCLFWENWDPNAIPRGIPMFFKRCAVTRDLYKLLIEMRPSMTAGKLEEHIKQLHLLEYKERMLEYLVFFKVRSMQISAAAPRLHPYSEPYDENGYRDQSITADMISEVYQGFGERSRRDESIKYTRTLDGECLSMDACFKAPKRGAVVVDSKGARHRVGKGGILSVINERSEIVAWRVCQTKKGAEMTELLSALRTRYEILGVPLPWGFIVDDCCAMRPSIEAAMKDVLVLLDIFHCIARYTAVILGGKKNPLRGTVAREIRDSLLKEGATPDKPATYWARGEQEEKLVATYEKWLQHGGIWSAAAPKCHACQLEHVQNGCLTRLNQNIRSDGSRIESLNRQWNAVIKHVASGLANYLALSYDFVLRKNIRTAMRNPREQRSDFVESTYGSHYVGLVDYVARLWNCLYEESKAKGTADHLDEAFQPLPVLKEVLSGETFGLALTQGMASLCGKLDIKELVKIEDDDEPLVLEDALDESTSPHEAVSETALLKAMDIDPALLLVPLEARPDVSTNPSPLTNGPVTSITPNRGGEGGDGGGTP
;
A
#
# COMPACT_ATOMS: atom_id res chain seq x y z
N MET A 1 -9.42 2.51 -29.00
CA MET A 1 -10.90 2.46 -28.89
C MET A 1 -11.47 3.34 -29.98
N ALA A 2 -12.64 3.00 -30.54
CA ALA A 2 -13.24 3.79 -31.61
C ALA A 2 -13.85 5.10 -31.06
N THR A 3 -13.65 6.19 -31.80
CA THR A 3 -14.24 7.50 -31.51
C THR A 3 -15.75 7.48 -31.71
N PHE A 4 -16.51 8.03 -30.76
CA PHE A 4 -17.96 8.20 -30.87
C PHE A 4 -18.27 9.53 -31.58
N ASP A 5 -18.68 9.43 -32.84
CA ASP A 5 -19.12 10.58 -33.64
C ASP A 5 -20.65 10.61 -33.71
N PRO A 6 -21.32 11.57 -33.02
CA PRO A 6 -22.77 11.68 -33.03
C PRO A 6 -23.38 11.78 -34.42
N GLU A 7 -22.71 12.45 -35.37
CA GLU A 7 -23.28 12.69 -36.71
C GLU A 7 -23.39 11.39 -37.51
N ILE A 8 -22.37 10.53 -37.45
CA ILE A 8 -22.44 9.19 -38.09
C ILE A 8 -23.55 8.37 -37.46
N ILE A 9 -23.65 8.40 -36.13
CA ILE A 9 -24.59 7.55 -35.40
C ILE A 9 -26.01 7.92 -35.76
N VAL A 10 -26.32 9.22 -35.75
CA VAL A 10 -27.62 9.73 -36.17
C VAL A 10 -27.89 9.37 -37.63
N ALA A 11 -26.93 9.52 -38.53
CA ALA A 11 -27.09 9.15 -39.94
C ALA A 11 -27.33 7.64 -40.12
N THR A 12 -26.59 6.80 -39.38
CA THR A 12 -26.68 5.34 -39.42
C THR A 12 -28.04 4.87 -38.91
N PHE A 13 -28.54 5.47 -37.83
CA PHE A 13 -29.86 5.14 -37.29
C PHE A 13 -30.98 5.66 -38.17
N ALA A 14 -30.87 6.90 -38.67
CA ALA A 14 -31.83 7.46 -39.63
C ALA A 14 -31.92 6.62 -40.90
N ALA A 15 -30.82 6.03 -41.39
CA ALA A 15 -30.83 5.17 -42.58
C ALA A 15 -31.69 3.91 -42.40
N ARG A 16 -31.92 3.45 -41.16
CA ARG A 16 -32.78 2.31 -40.83
C ARG A 16 -34.26 2.65 -40.81
N GLU A 17 -34.59 3.92 -40.63
CA GLU A 17 -35.97 4.38 -40.69
C GLU A 17 -36.49 4.36 -42.13
N PRO A 18 -37.80 4.12 -42.34
CA PRO A 18 -38.45 4.29 -43.64
C PRO A 18 -38.11 5.66 -44.22
N PHE A 19 -37.94 5.75 -45.54
CA PHE A 19 -37.45 6.96 -46.22
C PHE A 19 -38.20 8.25 -45.79
N GLY A 20 -39.53 8.19 -45.67
CA GLY A 20 -40.35 9.32 -45.22
C GLY A 20 -40.17 9.74 -43.75
N ASN A 21 -39.64 8.85 -42.91
CA ASN A 21 -39.46 9.09 -41.47
C ASN A 21 -38.04 9.53 -41.09
N ARG A 22 -37.06 9.42 -42.00
CA ARG A 22 -35.65 9.73 -41.70
C ARG A 22 -35.45 11.16 -41.22
N VAL A 23 -36.05 12.13 -41.92
CA VAL A 23 -35.95 13.56 -41.55
C VAL A 23 -36.62 13.81 -40.19
N LYS A 24 -37.77 13.18 -39.95
CA LYS A 24 -38.48 13.27 -38.67
C LYS A 24 -37.63 12.69 -37.54
N PHE A 25 -37.01 11.53 -37.74
CA PHE A 25 -36.13 10.89 -36.77
C PHE A 25 -34.96 11.81 -36.36
N VAL A 26 -34.26 12.40 -37.33
CA VAL A 26 -33.15 13.33 -37.05
C VAL A 26 -33.64 14.55 -36.27
N LYS A 27 -34.82 15.08 -36.63
CA LYS A 27 -35.43 16.22 -35.93
C LYS A 27 -35.80 15.86 -34.48
N ASP A 28 -36.42 14.71 -34.27
CA ASP A 28 -36.84 14.23 -32.95
C ASP A 28 -35.61 13.95 -32.07
N TRP A 29 -34.57 13.33 -32.63
CA TRP A 29 -33.29 13.12 -31.95
C TRP A 29 -32.68 14.44 -31.45
N ASN A 30 -32.53 15.42 -32.35
CA ASN A 30 -31.96 16.72 -32.01
C ASN A 30 -32.81 17.48 -30.98
N LEU A 31 -34.14 17.35 -31.05
CA LEU A 31 -35.05 17.91 -30.06
C LEU A 31 -34.83 17.30 -28.67
N GLU A 32 -34.67 15.99 -28.58
CA GLU A 32 -34.41 15.30 -27.30
C GLU A 32 -33.03 15.62 -26.73
N VAL A 33 -32.00 15.72 -27.57
CA VAL A 33 -30.67 16.21 -27.16
C VAL A 33 -30.78 17.62 -26.57
N LYS A 34 -31.47 18.53 -27.27
CA LYS A 34 -31.66 19.92 -26.81
C LYS A 34 -32.39 19.96 -25.46
N LYS A 35 -33.47 19.21 -25.29
CA LYS A 35 -34.22 19.10 -24.02
C LYS A 35 -33.32 18.63 -22.88
N LEU A 36 -32.48 17.62 -23.10
CA LEU A 36 -31.56 17.12 -22.08
C LEU A 36 -30.53 18.17 -21.68
N VAL A 37 -29.93 18.88 -22.65
CA VAL A 37 -28.95 19.94 -22.38
C VAL A 37 -29.58 21.06 -21.56
N GLU A 38 -30.76 21.56 -21.95
CA GLU A 38 -31.47 22.60 -21.20
C GLU A 38 -31.80 22.15 -19.77
N LYS A 39 -32.25 20.90 -19.60
CA LYS A 39 -32.55 20.32 -18.29
C LYS A 39 -31.30 20.24 -17.42
N TRP A 40 -30.16 19.82 -17.97
CA TRP A 40 -28.90 19.72 -17.25
C TRP A 40 -28.32 21.09 -16.91
N THR A 41 -28.37 22.05 -17.83
CA THR A 41 -27.93 23.43 -17.55
C THR A 41 -28.70 24.00 -16.36
N LYS A 42 -30.04 23.95 -16.38
CA LYS A 42 -30.89 24.41 -15.27
C LYS A 42 -30.60 23.69 -13.95
N ALA A 43 -30.41 22.37 -14.00
CA ALA A 43 -30.11 21.59 -12.80
C ALA A 43 -28.73 21.92 -12.20
N ARG A 44 -27.81 22.46 -13.02
CA ARG A 44 -26.45 22.80 -12.60
C ARG A 44 -26.29 24.24 -12.13
N GLU A 45 -27.19 25.14 -12.49
CA GLU A 45 -27.21 26.54 -12.00
C GLU A 45 -27.21 26.62 -10.46
N SER A 46 -27.85 25.65 -9.80
CA SER A 46 -27.92 25.55 -8.33
C SER A 46 -26.86 24.62 -7.72
N SER A 47 -25.82 24.24 -8.47
CA SER A 47 -24.77 23.30 -8.03
C SER A 47 -23.37 23.81 -8.39
N ASP A 48 -22.35 23.35 -7.68
CA ASP A 48 -20.94 23.65 -8.02
C ASP A 48 -20.44 22.90 -9.29
N GLN A 49 -21.33 22.26 -10.07
CA GLN A 49 -20.93 21.53 -11.26
C GLN A 49 -20.70 22.46 -12.46
N PRO A 50 -19.65 22.19 -13.28
CA PRO A 50 -19.36 23.00 -14.44
C PRO A 50 -20.45 22.93 -15.51
N ILE A 51 -20.75 24.09 -16.13
CA ILE A 51 -21.62 24.23 -17.29
C ILE A 51 -20.76 24.44 -18.53
N VAL A 52 -20.21 23.35 -19.08
CA VAL A 52 -19.52 23.35 -20.38
C VAL A 52 -20.50 22.86 -21.44
N HIS A 53 -21.07 23.78 -22.21
CA HIS A 53 -22.17 23.47 -23.14
C HIS A 53 -21.83 22.36 -24.14
N ASP A 54 -20.67 22.43 -24.79
CA ASP A 54 -20.26 21.44 -25.80
C ASP A 54 -20.10 20.03 -25.19
N GLN A 55 -19.62 19.94 -23.95
CA GLN A 55 -19.56 18.67 -23.20
C GLN A 55 -20.95 18.15 -22.84
N LEU A 56 -21.89 19.03 -22.48
CA LEU A 56 -23.29 18.65 -22.21
C LEU A 56 -23.97 18.12 -23.48
N VAL A 57 -23.74 18.76 -24.63
CA VAL A 57 -24.23 18.30 -25.93
C VAL A 57 -23.67 16.90 -26.23
N PHE A 58 -22.36 16.70 -26.11
CA PHE A 58 -21.72 15.40 -26.31
C PHE A 58 -22.33 14.33 -25.38
N ALA A 59 -22.47 14.62 -24.09
CA ALA A 59 -23.08 13.69 -23.15
C ALA A 59 -24.54 13.37 -23.47
N ALA A 60 -25.32 14.35 -23.93
CA ALA A 60 -26.72 14.17 -24.31
C ALA A 60 -26.85 13.29 -25.58
N GLN A 61 -25.92 13.45 -26.55
CA GLN A 61 -25.82 12.58 -27.72
C GLN A 61 -25.55 11.12 -27.32
N VAL A 62 -24.63 10.89 -26.37
CA VAL A 62 -24.36 9.56 -25.82
C VAL A 62 -25.58 8.99 -25.10
N VAL A 63 -26.30 9.79 -24.31
CA VAL A 63 -27.54 9.35 -23.65
C VAL A 63 -28.61 8.96 -24.66
N GLN A 64 -28.79 9.72 -25.74
CA GLN A 64 -29.76 9.35 -26.78
C GLN A 64 -29.36 8.08 -27.53
N TYR A 65 -28.07 7.88 -27.80
CA TYR A 65 -27.56 6.61 -28.29
C TYR A 65 -27.88 5.47 -27.33
N MET A 66 -27.64 5.64 -26.02
CA MET A 66 -27.97 4.63 -25.01
C MET A 66 -29.46 4.33 -24.95
N ASN A 67 -30.31 5.34 -24.97
CA ASN A 67 -31.76 5.17 -24.98
C ASN A 67 -32.20 4.40 -26.23
N TYR A 68 -31.67 4.76 -27.40
CA TYR A 68 -31.99 4.07 -28.64
C TYR A 68 -31.61 2.58 -28.56
N ILE A 69 -30.35 2.25 -28.21
CA ILE A 69 -29.89 0.86 -28.23
C ILE A 69 -30.54 -0.03 -27.16
N THR A 70 -30.95 0.55 -26.03
CA THR A 70 -31.60 -0.19 -24.94
C THR A 70 -33.09 -0.43 -25.18
N HIS A 71 -33.74 0.37 -26.03
CA HIS A 71 -35.15 0.26 -26.40
C HIS A 71 -35.36 -0.36 -27.79
N LEU A 72 -34.29 -0.77 -28.48
CA LEU A 72 -34.43 -1.53 -29.72
C LEU A 72 -35.20 -2.82 -29.43
N PRO A 73 -36.30 -3.08 -30.15
CA PRO A 73 -36.92 -4.38 -30.10
C PRO A 73 -35.91 -5.39 -30.63
N SER A 74 -35.44 -6.30 -29.76
CA SER A 74 -34.72 -7.49 -30.22
C SER A 74 -35.53 -8.11 -31.36
N ALA A 75 -34.89 -8.35 -32.49
CA ALA A 75 -35.58 -8.79 -33.70
C ALA A 75 -36.42 -10.04 -33.41
N GLY A 76 -37.75 -9.86 -33.38
CA GLY A 76 -38.73 -10.92 -33.19
C GLY A 76 -39.29 -11.02 -31.76
N LYS A 77 -40.55 -10.59 -31.63
CA LYS A 77 -41.47 -10.69 -30.48
C LYS A 77 -41.38 -9.57 -29.44
N SER A 78 -42.38 -8.70 -29.50
CA SER A 78 -42.89 -8.00 -28.33
C SER A 78 -43.16 -9.02 -27.23
N PHE A 79 -42.45 -8.90 -26.11
CA PHE A 79 -42.84 -9.58 -24.88
C PHE A 79 -43.50 -8.54 -23.96
N PRO A 80 -44.84 -8.45 -23.92
CA PRO A 80 -45.50 -7.99 -22.72
C PRO A 80 -45.18 -9.05 -21.65
N ASN A 81 -44.32 -8.70 -20.69
CA ASN A 81 -43.69 -9.59 -19.70
C ASN A 81 -42.53 -10.44 -20.24
N ALA A 82 -41.45 -9.81 -20.73
CA ALA A 82 -40.20 -10.51 -20.98
C ALA A 82 -39.66 -11.10 -19.68
N ASP A 83 -39.58 -12.43 -19.64
CA ASP A 83 -38.86 -13.18 -18.64
C ASP A 83 -37.44 -12.59 -18.51
N LYS A 84 -37.01 -12.33 -17.27
CA LYS A 84 -35.87 -11.44 -16.93
C LYS A 84 -34.48 -11.96 -17.35
N THR A 85 -34.42 -13.01 -18.16
CA THR A 85 -33.25 -13.86 -18.36
C THR A 85 -32.65 -13.78 -19.77
N ILE A 86 -33.30 -13.14 -20.75
CA ILE A 86 -32.76 -13.07 -22.12
C ILE A 86 -31.80 -11.86 -22.27
N PRO A 87 -30.54 -12.06 -22.69
CA PRO A 87 -29.60 -10.97 -22.95
C PRO A 87 -30.10 -10.05 -24.07
N ILE A 88 -29.92 -8.73 -23.90
CA ILE A 88 -30.21 -7.77 -24.98
C ILE A 88 -29.11 -7.94 -26.04
N THR A 89 -29.40 -8.68 -27.11
CA THR A 89 -28.47 -8.83 -28.24
C THR A 89 -28.65 -7.66 -29.20
N LEU A 90 -27.58 -6.89 -29.41
CA LEU A 90 -27.54 -5.85 -30.43
C LEU A 90 -27.47 -6.48 -31.83
N PRO A 91 -28.28 -6.02 -32.81
CA PRO A 91 -28.12 -6.41 -34.20
C PRO A 91 -26.71 -6.11 -34.73
N ALA A 92 -26.13 -7.02 -35.52
CA ALA A 92 -24.76 -6.90 -36.03
C ALA A 92 -24.49 -5.63 -36.86
N ASN A 93 -25.54 -5.04 -37.44
CA ASN A 93 -25.46 -3.79 -38.21
C ASN A 93 -25.60 -2.53 -37.34
N ILE A 94 -25.57 -2.65 -36.02
CA ILE A 94 -25.52 -1.53 -35.09
C ILE A 94 -24.14 -1.51 -34.44
N PRO A 95 -23.36 -0.44 -34.64
CA PRO A 95 -22.05 -0.34 -34.03
C PRO A 95 -22.17 -0.24 -32.51
N LEU A 96 -21.41 -1.06 -31.80
CA LEU A 96 -21.32 -1.03 -30.34
C LEU A 96 -20.22 -0.04 -29.91
N TYR A 97 -20.65 1.10 -29.39
CA TYR A 97 -19.80 2.07 -28.68
C TYR A 97 -19.88 1.88 -27.17
N GLY A 98 -18.91 2.44 -26.44
CA GLY A 98 -18.86 2.43 -24.97
C GLY A 98 -18.12 1.21 -24.39
N PRO A 99 -18.11 1.05 -23.06
CA PRO A 99 -18.74 1.92 -22.05
C PRO A 99 -18.06 3.28 -21.85
N ARG A 100 -16.81 3.44 -22.32
CA ARG A 100 -16.08 4.71 -22.37
C ARG A 100 -16.20 5.32 -23.78
N PHE A 101 -16.89 6.44 -23.89
CA PHE A 101 -17.14 7.17 -25.13
C PHE A 101 -16.08 8.25 -25.31
N ILE A 102 -15.32 8.17 -26.39
CA ILE A 102 -14.26 9.14 -26.73
C ILE A 102 -14.83 10.12 -27.76
N PRO A 103 -14.72 11.44 -27.54
CA PRO A 103 -15.22 12.43 -28.49
C PRO A 103 -14.35 12.51 -29.78
N PRO A 104 -14.90 13.03 -30.90
CA PRO A 104 -14.17 13.27 -32.15
C PRO A 104 -12.93 14.13 -31.96
N GLY A 105 -11.80 13.67 -32.52
CA GLY A 105 -10.54 14.42 -32.55
C GLY A 105 -10.38 15.27 -33.81
N TYR A 106 -9.25 15.96 -33.93
CA TYR A 106 -8.96 16.78 -35.12
C TYR A 106 -8.86 15.97 -36.41
N LEU A 107 -8.35 14.73 -36.32
CA LEU A 107 -8.30 13.82 -37.45
C LEU A 107 -9.70 13.49 -37.96
N ASP A 108 -10.65 13.22 -37.06
CA ASP A 108 -12.04 12.94 -37.41
C ASP A 108 -12.64 14.13 -38.17
N VAL A 109 -12.54 15.33 -37.58
CA VAL A 109 -13.04 16.56 -38.19
C VAL A 109 -12.42 16.77 -39.57
N GLN A 110 -11.10 16.62 -39.70
CA GLN A 110 -10.40 16.84 -40.97
C GLN A 110 -10.82 15.88 -42.07
N LYS A 111 -11.05 14.60 -41.75
CA LYS A 111 -11.37 13.58 -42.75
C LYS A 111 -12.85 13.55 -43.14
N ARG A 112 -13.73 14.15 -42.34
CA ARG A 112 -15.19 14.10 -42.53
C ARG A 112 -15.75 15.29 -43.28
N HIS A 113 -15.06 16.43 -43.24
CA HIS A 113 -15.54 17.66 -43.87
C HIS A 113 -14.59 18.09 -44.98
N ALA A 114 -15.14 18.53 -46.12
CA ALA A 114 -14.35 19.06 -47.23
C ALA A 114 -13.64 20.37 -46.86
N SER A 115 -14.26 21.17 -45.98
CA SER A 115 -13.69 22.40 -45.43
C SER A 115 -13.78 22.34 -43.89
N PRO A 116 -12.91 21.57 -43.21
CA PRO A 116 -13.03 21.32 -41.79
C PRO A 116 -12.78 22.58 -40.96
N ASP A 117 -13.55 22.74 -39.90
CA ASP A 117 -13.46 23.84 -38.94
C ASP A 117 -12.60 23.40 -37.75
N ILE A 118 -11.28 23.58 -37.89
CA ILE A 118 -10.30 23.16 -36.88
C ILE A 118 -10.25 24.20 -35.76
N LYS A 119 -10.91 23.92 -34.63
CA LYS A 119 -11.03 24.81 -33.46
C LYS A 119 -10.43 24.20 -32.19
N PRO A 120 -9.82 25.00 -31.28
CA PRO A 120 -9.31 24.51 -30.00
C PRO A 120 -10.34 23.70 -29.19
N LYS A 121 -11.62 24.12 -29.23
CA LYS A 121 -12.72 23.49 -28.51
C LYS A 121 -12.88 21.97 -28.75
N THR A 122 -12.51 21.46 -29.92
CA THR A 122 -12.54 20.03 -30.22
C THR A 122 -11.69 19.23 -29.23
N ALA A 123 -10.53 19.77 -28.81
CA ALA A 123 -9.64 19.14 -27.85
C ALA A 123 -10.09 19.28 -26.39
N TYR A 124 -11.12 20.09 -26.10
CA TYR A 124 -11.59 20.36 -24.74
C TYR A 124 -12.63 19.33 -24.26
N LEU A 125 -13.16 18.53 -25.20
CA LEU A 125 -14.14 17.50 -24.88
C LEU A 125 -13.48 16.35 -24.12
N LYS A 126 -14.09 15.98 -23.00
CA LYS A 126 -13.61 14.91 -22.12
C LYS A 126 -14.34 13.60 -22.42
N PRO A 127 -13.66 12.44 -22.38
CA PRO A 127 -14.32 11.15 -22.47
C PRO A 127 -15.42 10.97 -21.43
N LEU A 128 -16.45 10.21 -21.80
CA LEU A 128 -17.62 9.94 -20.96
C LEU A 128 -17.77 8.44 -20.70
N HIS A 129 -17.75 8.05 -19.44
CA HIS A 129 -18.09 6.71 -18.98
C HIS A 129 -19.57 6.56 -18.72
N ILE A 130 -20.19 5.55 -19.32
CA ILE A 130 -21.58 5.17 -19.05
C ILE A 130 -21.61 3.99 -18.09
N ILE A 131 -22.14 4.23 -16.89
CA ILE A 131 -22.34 3.20 -15.87
C ILE A 131 -23.77 2.69 -15.97
N HIS A 132 -23.97 1.67 -16.79
CA HIS A 132 -25.29 1.14 -17.13
C HIS A 132 -25.29 -0.40 -17.17
N PRO A 133 -26.39 -1.07 -16.75
CA PRO A 133 -26.51 -2.53 -16.81
C PRO A 133 -26.47 -3.16 -18.20
N PHE A 134 -26.46 -2.34 -19.25
CA PHE A 134 -26.22 -2.79 -20.63
C PHE A 134 -24.77 -3.25 -20.82
N TYR A 135 -23.80 -2.48 -20.29
CA TYR A 135 -22.38 -2.84 -20.34
C TYR A 135 -21.95 -3.70 -19.16
N TYR A 136 -22.63 -3.57 -18.03
CA TYR A 136 -22.28 -4.21 -16.77
C TYR A 136 -23.48 -4.96 -16.21
N PRO A 137 -23.78 -6.19 -16.68
CA PRO A 137 -24.99 -6.93 -16.29
C PRO A 137 -25.12 -7.12 -14.77
N GLN A 138 -24.00 -7.13 -14.04
CA GLN A 138 -23.94 -7.27 -12.59
C GLN A 138 -24.67 -6.12 -11.86
N LEU A 139 -24.90 -4.97 -12.52
CA LEU A 139 -25.60 -3.82 -11.94
C LEU A 139 -27.13 -3.98 -11.88
N ARG A 140 -27.67 -5.14 -12.29
CA ARG A 140 -29.11 -5.46 -12.23
C ARG A 140 -29.58 -5.96 -10.86
N ALA A 141 -28.72 -5.92 -9.85
CA ALA A 141 -29.07 -6.26 -8.48
C ALA A 141 -29.05 -5.03 -7.56
N CYS A 142 -29.84 -5.08 -6.50
CA CYS A 142 -29.80 -4.06 -5.46
C CYS A 142 -28.47 -4.14 -4.70
N PRO A 143 -27.70 -3.03 -4.57
CA PRO A 143 -26.42 -3.04 -3.87
C PRO A 143 -26.53 -3.24 -2.35
N ARG A 144 -27.76 -3.19 -1.80
CA ARG A 144 -28.02 -3.36 -0.36
C ARG A 144 -28.46 -4.76 0.01
N CYS A 145 -29.45 -5.30 -0.71
CA CYS A 145 -30.07 -6.60 -0.36
C CYS A 145 -29.83 -7.70 -1.40
N GLY A 146 -29.10 -7.42 -2.48
CA GLY A 146 -28.84 -8.38 -3.55
C GLY A 146 -30.04 -8.70 -4.45
N SER A 147 -31.25 -8.19 -4.14
CA SER A 147 -32.44 -8.51 -4.92
C SER A 147 -32.35 -8.02 -6.38
N GLU A 148 -32.74 -8.88 -7.32
CA GLU A 148 -32.93 -8.54 -8.74
C GLU A 148 -34.27 -7.85 -9.03
N GLN A 149 -35.10 -7.62 -8.00
CA GLN A 149 -36.36 -6.88 -8.15
C GLN A 149 -36.12 -5.37 -8.16
N VAL A 150 -35.30 -4.92 -9.12
CA VAL A 150 -34.96 -3.52 -9.32
C VAL A 150 -35.60 -2.95 -10.58
N THR A 151 -35.88 -1.65 -10.57
CA THR A 151 -36.34 -0.89 -11.73
C THR A 151 -35.35 0.20 -12.07
N LEU A 152 -34.98 0.32 -13.34
CA LEU A 152 -34.15 1.41 -13.85
C LEU A 152 -35.01 2.64 -14.08
N GLN A 153 -34.63 3.78 -13.47
CA GLN A 153 -35.36 5.05 -13.59
C GLN A 153 -34.72 6.00 -14.62
N GLY A 154 -33.83 5.50 -15.47
CA GLY A 154 -33.09 6.27 -16.48
C GLY A 154 -31.84 6.96 -15.94
N PHE A 155 -31.23 7.81 -16.79
CA PHE A 155 -30.08 8.64 -16.43
C PHE A 155 -30.51 9.82 -15.56
N THR A 156 -29.78 10.08 -14.49
CA THR A 156 -30.13 11.21 -13.60
C THR A 156 -29.45 12.49 -14.06
N THR A 157 -30.06 13.63 -13.74
CA THR A 157 -29.52 14.95 -14.09
C THR A 157 -28.41 15.44 -13.16
N THR A 158 -28.29 14.85 -11.97
CA THR A 158 -27.34 15.25 -10.92
C THR A 158 -26.21 14.22 -10.70
N SER A 159 -26.30 13.05 -11.35
CA SER A 159 -25.32 11.94 -11.27
C SER A 159 -24.13 12.10 -12.21
N TYR A 160 -23.99 13.25 -12.87
CA TYR A 160 -22.76 13.57 -13.58
C TYR A 160 -21.61 13.70 -12.57
N ARG A 161 -20.48 13.09 -12.88
CA ARG A 161 -19.28 13.11 -12.05
C ARG A 161 -18.07 13.42 -12.91
N LEU A 162 -17.22 14.32 -12.42
CA LEU A 162 -15.83 14.41 -12.88
C LEU A 162 -15.08 13.20 -12.35
N VAL A 163 -14.17 12.67 -13.16
CA VAL A 163 -13.41 11.46 -12.88
C VAL A 163 -11.94 11.76 -13.16
N HIS A 164 -11.12 11.78 -12.12
CA HIS A 164 -9.71 12.06 -12.28
C HIS A 164 -9.00 10.94 -13.04
N GLY A 165 -8.29 11.30 -14.10
CA GLY A 165 -7.50 10.38 -14.92
C GLY A 165 -6.01 10.61 -14.77
N VAL A 166 -5.22 9.70 -15.37
CA VAL A 166 -3.75 9.78 -15.34
C VAL A 166 -3.25 10.94 -16.21
N SER A 167 -3.74 11.03 -17.45
CA SER A 167 -3.29 12.02 -18.42
C SER A 167 -4.18 13.26 -18.49
N PHE A 168 -5.47 13.13 -18.16
CA PHE A 168 -6.44 14.22 -18.19
C PHE A 168 -7.71 13.80 -17.43
N GLU A 169 -8.59 14.74 -17.14
CA GLU A 169 -9.89 14.45 -16.50
C GLU A 169 -10.89 13.79 -17.47
N GLU A 170 -11.69 12.89 -16.93
CA GLU A 170 -12.79 12.24 -17.61
C GLU A 170 -14.11 12.54 -16.91
N THR A 171 -15.20 12.02 -17.47
CA THR A 171 -16.54 12.25 -16.95
C THR A 171 -17.28 10.91 -16.84
N ALA A 172 -18.20 10.79 -15.90
CA ALA A 172 -19.04 9.61 -15.77
C ALA A 172 -20.52 10.00 -15.59
N LEU A 173 -21.38 9.21 -16.20
CA LEU A 173 -22.82 9.29 -16.07
C LEU A 173 -23.41 7.91 -15.83
N GLY A 174 -24.27 7.82 -14.82
CA GLY A 174 -24.92 6.58 -14.41
C GLY A 174 -26.43 6.65 -14.46
N CYS A 175 -27.06 5.48 -14.38
CA CYS A 175 -28.49 5.34 -14.17
C CYS A 175 -28.85 5.26 -12.68
N GLN A 176 -30.14 5.52 -12.38
CA GLN A 176 -30.74 5.30 -11.07
C GLN A 176 -31.45 3.95 -11.02
N VAL A 177 -31.12 3.18 -9.97
CA VAL A 177 -31.68 1.87 -9.68
C VAL A 177 -32.56 1.99 -8.45
N ARG A 178 -33.83 1.59 -8.56
CA ARG A 178 -34.78 1.53 -7.44
C ARG A 178 -35.06 0.08 -7.06
N CYS A 179 -34.85 -0.26 -5.80
CA CYS A 179 -35.14 -1.59 -5.27
C CYS A 179 -36.58 -1.67 -4.72
N ARG A 180 -37.38 -2.61 -5.21
CA ARG A 180 -38.77 -2.82 -4.74
C ARG A 180 -38.80 -3.34 -3.29
N PRO A 181 -38.12 -4.44 -2.92
CA PRO A 181 -38.07 -4.92 -1.53
C PRO A 181 -37.64 -3.85 -0.52
N CYS A 182 -36.56 -3.10 -0.80
CA CYS A 182 -36.13 -2.02 0.09
C CYS A 182 -37.13 -0.86 0.14
N SER A 183 -37.84 -0.57 -0.96
CA SER A 183 -38.87 0.45 -0.98
C SER A 183 -40.08 0.03 -0.15
N ASP A 184 -40.43 -1.25 -0.14
CA ASP A 184 -41.58 -1.77 0.60
C ASP A 184 -41.26 -1.90 2.09
N ALA A 185 -40.09 -2.44 2.45
CA ALA A 185 -39.60 -2.46 3.84
C ALA A 185 -39.52 -1.05 4.44
N ARG A 186 -39.05 -0.05 3.67
CA ARG A 186 -39.03 1.35 4.11
C ARG A 186 -40.43 1.92 4.35
N ARG A 187 -41.43 1.52 3.56
CA ARG A 187 -42.82 1.97 3.76
C ARG A 187 -43.43 1.37 5.03
N LEU A 188 -43.02 0.16 5.39
CA LEU A 188 -43.45 -0.54 6.60
C LEU A 188 -42.72 -0.05 7.87
N GLY A 189 -41.67 0.76 7.72
CA GLY A 189 -40.84 1.23 8.85
C GLY A 189 -39.72 0.25 9.24
N ASP A 190 -39.57 -0.87 8.52
CA ASP A 190 -38.61 -1.93 8.83
C ASP A 190 -37.19 -1.63 8.32
N LEU A 191 -37.00 -0.55 7.54
CA LEU A 191 -35.71 -0.21 6.94
C LEU A 191 -35.47 1.30 6.90
N GLU A 192 -34.40 1.74 7.55
CA GLU A 192 -33.87 3.10 7.40
C GLU A 192 -32.88 3.22 6.22
N GLY A 193 -32.97 4.33 5.49
CA GLY A 193 -32.02 4.69 4.41
C GLY A 193 -32.59 4.62 2.97
N PRO A 194 -31.73 4.81 1.96
CA PRO A 194 -32.15 4.91 0.57
C PRO A 194 -32.62 3.56 -0.01
N CYS A 195 -33.68 3.62 -0.82
CA CYS A 195 -34.13 2.53 -1.70
C CYS A 195 -33.85 2.82 -3.20
N ASN A 196 -33.32 4.02 -3.48
CA ASN A 196 -32.90 4.47 -4.79
C ASN A 196 -31.39 4.75 -4.76
N PHE A 197 -30.67 4.21 -5.72
CA PHE A 197 -29.21 4.32 -5.78
C PHE A 197 -28.80 4.78 -7.18
N ALA A 198 -27.96 5.81 -7.25
CA ALA A 198 -27.31 6.21 -8.49
C ALA A 198 -25.99 5.45 -8.65
N THR A 199 -25.76 4.86 -9.82
CA THR A 199 -24.56 4.04 -10.10
C THR A 199 -23.24 4.83 -10.12
N THR A 200 -23.27 6.17 -10.08
CA THR A 200 -22.08 7.03 -9.91
C THR A 200 -21.97 7.60 -8.49
N ASN A 201 -22.81 7.17 -7.55
CA ASN A 201 -22.74 7.55 -6.15
C ASN A 201 -21.97 6.49 -5.34
N CYS A 202 -21.07 6.92 -4.46
CA CYS A 202 -20.31 6.03 -3.57
C CYS A 202 -21.19 5.07 -2.75
N LEU A 203 -22.40 5.48 -2.34
CA LEU A 203 -23.35 4.64 -1.59
C LEU A 203 -23.85 3.42 -2.38
N PHE A 204 -23.83 3.47 -3.72
CA PHE A 204 -24.14 2.30 -4.54
C PHE A 204 -23.05 1.23 -4.40
N TRP A 205 -21.80 1.66 -4.20
CA TRP A 205 -20.62 0.80 -4.23
C TRP A 205 -20.12 0.37 -2.85
N GLU A 206 -20.66 0.94 -1.76
CA GLU A 206 -20.15 0.75 -0.40
C GLU A 206 -20.09 -0.73 0.03
N ASN A 207 -21.14 -1.49 -0.27
CA ASN A 207 -21.23 -2.92 0.08
C ASN A 207 -20.68 -3.87 -0.99
N TRP A 208 -20.14 -3.36 -2.09
CA TRP A 208 -19.56 -4.21 -3.12
C TRP A 208 -18.18 -4.70 -2.66
N ASP A 209 -17.90 -5.98 -2.87
CA ASP A 209 -16.52 -6.48 -2.85
C ASP A 209 -15.73 -5.72 -3.93
N PRO A 210 -14.62 -5.03 -3.60
CA PRO A 210 -13.79 -4.34 -4.57
C PRO A 210 -13.35 -5.21 -5.76
N ASN A 211 -13.16 -6.52 -5.55
CA ASN A 211 -12.78 -7.49 -6.57
C ASN A 211 -13.95 -7.87 -7.49
N ALA A 212 -15.19 -7.71 -7.01
CA ALA A 212 -16.41 -7.95 -7.79
C ALA A 212 -16.81 -6.76 -8.69
N ILE A 213 -16.22 -5.58 -8.48
CA ILE A 213 -16.51 -4.40 -9.30
C ILE A 213 -15.98 -4.62 -10.73
N PRO A 214 -16.84 -4.61 -11.76
CA PRO A 214 -16.45 -4.89 -13.14
C PRO A 214 -15.28 -4.04 -13.66
N ARG A 215 -14.43 -4.66 -14.49
CA ARG A 215 -13.34 -3.97 -15.17
C ARG A 215 -13.89 -2.85 -16.05
N GLY A 216 -13.23 -1.69 -16.02
CA GLY A 216 -13.61 -0.51 -16.82
C GLY A 216 -14.48 0.50 -16.07
N ILE A 217 -15.11 0.11 -14.95
CA ILE A 217 -15.83 1.06 -14.09
C ILE A 217 -14.83 1.95 -13.31
N PRO A 218 -14.98 3.29 -13.34
CA PRO A 218 -14.28 4.21 -12.44
C PRO A 218 -14.60 3.93 -10.97
N MET A 219 -13.67 4.25 -10.08
CA MET A 219 -13.86 4.08 -8.64
C MET A 219 -14.48 5.35 -8.06
N PHE A 220 -15.64 5.21 -7.41
CA PHE A 220 -16.40 6.34 -6.85
C PHE A 220 -16.22 6.42 -5.33
N PHE A 221 -15.69 7.54 -4.85
CA PHE A 221 -15.49 7.88 -3.44
C PHE A 221 -16.45 9.00 -3.02
N LYS A 222 -16.39 9.42 -1.75
CA LYS A 222 -17.31 10.43 -1.22
C LYS A 222 -17.06 11.79 -1.86
N ARG A 223 -15.79 12.20 -1.98
CA ARG A 223 -15.41 13.52 -2.53
C ARG A 223 -14.96 13.50 -3.98
N CYS A 224 -14.54 12.35 -4.51
CA CYS A 224 -14.00 12.26 -5.87
C CYS A 224 -14.38 10.95 -6.57
N ALA A 225 -14.11 10.88 -7.87
CA ALA A 225 -14.06 9.64 -8.61
C ALA A 225 -12.74 9.60 -9.38
N VAL A 226 -12.19 8.40 -9.59
CA VAL A 226 -10.93 8.21 -10.31
C VAL A 226 -11.10 7.12 -11.36
N THR A 227 -10.41 7.26 -12.50
CA THR A 227 -10.40 6.21 -13.51
C THR A 227 -9.77 4.94 -12.93
N ARG A 228 -10.08 3.78 -13.53
CA ARG A 228 -9.52 2.51 -13.07
C ARG A 228 -7.99 2.48 -13.17
N ASP A 229 -7.42 3.17 -14.17
CA ASP A 229 -5.97 3.22 -14.37
C ASP A 229 -5.30 4.13 -13.33
N LEU A 230 -5.88 5.30 -13.04
CA LEU A 230 -5.38 6.15 -11.97
C LEU A 230 -5.48 5.43 -10.62
N TYR A 231 -6.60 4.77 -10.32
CA TYR A 231 -6.75 3.98 -9.09
C TYR A 231 -5.62 2.96 -8.91
N LYS A 232 -5.31 2.18 -9.95
CA LYS A 232 -4.22 1.19 -9.94
C LYS A 232 -2.86 1.84 -9.75
N LEU A 233 -2.59 2.95 -10.41
CA LEU A 233 -1.36 3.71 -10.24
C LEU A 233 -1.19 4.18 -8.79
N LEU A 234 -2.25 4.75 -8.20
CA LEU A 234 -2.23 5.24 -6.83
C LEU A 234 -1.94 4.11 -5.83
N ILE A 235 -2.65 2.97 -5.92
CA ILE A 235 -2.46 1.88 -4.95
C ILE A 235 -1.07 1.21 -5.07
N GLU A 236 -0.43 1.24 -6.24
CA GLU A 236 0.91 0.69 -6.44
C GLU A 236 2.03 1.66 -6.05
N MET A 237 1.88 2.95 -6.35
CA MET A 237 2.95 3.92 -6.14
C MET A 237 2.93 4.52 -4.73
N ARG A 238 1.76 4.58 -4.07
CA ARG A 238 1.61 5.21 -2.75
C ARG A 238 2.49 4.62 -1.63
N PRO A 239 2.78 3.29 -1.58
CA PRO A 239 3.75 2.75 -0.63
C PRO A 239 5.17 3.31 -0.76
N SER A 240 5.54 3.82 -1.94
CA SER A 240 6.88 4.35 -2.24
C SER A 240 6.97 5.88 -2.28
N MET A 241 5.84 6.59 -2.23
CA MET A 241 5.77 8.02 -2.49
C MET A 241 4.70 8.70 -1.65
N THR A 242 4.92 9.96 -1.25
CA THR A 242 3.90 10.78 -0.59
C THR A 242 2.73 11.09 -1.54
N ALA A 243 1.55 11.39 -0.97
CA ALA A 243 0.41 11.85 -1.76
C ALA A 243 0.72 13.15 -2.52
N GLY A 244 1.46 14.08 -1.91
CA GLY A 244 1.88 15.32 -2.57
C GLY A 244 2.83 15.11 -3.75
N LYS A 245 3.79 14.18 -3.65
CA LYS A 245 4.66 13.84 -4.80
C LYS A 245 3.84 13.20 -5.94
N LEU A 246 2.85 12.37 -5.62
CA LEU A 246 1.95 11.79 -6.63
C LEU A 246 1.04 12.84 -7.29
N GLU A 247 0.47 13.74 -6.51
CA GLU A 247 -0.31 14.89 -7.02
C GLU A 247 0.50 15.69 -8.03
N GLU A 248 1.74 16.06 -7.68
CA GLU A 248 2.59 16.83 -8.59
C GLU A 248 2.92 16.04 -9.87
N HIS A 249 3.24 14.75 -9.77
CA HIS A 249 3.50 13.93 -10.95
C HIS A 249 2.28 13.82 -11.89
N ILE A 250 1.09 13.61 -11.35
CA ILE A 250 -0.14 13.52 -12.16
C ILE A 250 -0.47 14.87 -12.80
N LYS A 251 -0.30 15.97 -12.05
CA LYS A 251 -0.44 17.32 -12.59
C LYS A 251 0.52 17.60 -13.75
N GLN A 252 1.78 17.15 -13.66
CA GLN A 252 2.74 17.29 -14.76
C GLN A 252 2.31 16.49 -16.00
N LEU A 253 1.72 15.31 -15.82
CA LEU A 253 1.15 14.54 -16.93
C LEU A 253 -0.02 15.26 -17.59
N HIS A 254 -0.90 15.91 -16.82
CA HIS A 254 -1.99 16.74 -17.35
C HIS A 254 -1.47 17.94 -18.13
N LEU A 255 -0.42 18.60 -17.63
CA LEU A 255 0.21 19.73 -18.34
C LEU A 255 0.93 19.29 -19.62
N LEU A 256 1.51 18.08 -19.64
CA LEU A 256 2.10 17.49 -20.84
C LEU A 256 1.01 17.24 -21.90
N GLU A 257 -0.07 16.54 -21.54
CA GLU A 257 -1.21 16.30 -22.44
C GLU A 257 -1.77 17.62 -22.98
N TYR A 258 -1.93 18.63 -22.13
CA TYR A 258 -2.37 19.96 -22.55
C TYR A 258 -1.49 20.55 -23.68
N LYS A 259 -0.16 20.42 -23.58
CA LYS A 259 0.77 20.90 -24.61
C LYS A 259 0.73 20.04 -25.86
N GLU A 260 0.58 18.73 -25.72
CA GLU A 260 0.41 17.81 -26.86
C GLU A 260 -0.88 18.10 -27.64
N ARG A 261 -1.98 18.40 -26.96
CA ARG A 261 -3.25 18.81 -27.58
C ARG A 261 -3.17 20.15 -28.29
N MET A 262 -2.45 21.11 -27.70
CA MET A 262 -2.16 22.39 -28.34
C MET A 262 -1.33 22.18 -29.62
N LEU A 263 -0.31 21.32 -29.57
CA LEU A 263 0.49 20.97 -30.76
C LEU A 263 -0.38 20.29 -31.82
N GLU A 264 -1.21 19.33 -31.42
CA GLU A 264 -2.15 18.62 -32.31
C GLU A 264 -3.03 19.64 -33.06
N TYR A 265 -3.66 20.56 -32.34
CA TYR A 265 -4.44 21.65 -32.91
C TYR A 265 -3.65 22.45 -33.97
N LEU A 266 -2.44 22.91 -33.63
CA LEU A 266 -1.63 23.73 -34.53
C LEU A 266 -1.20 22.97 -35.79
N VAL A 267 -0.88 21.68 -35.66
CA VAL A 267 -0.52 20.81 -36.80
C VAL A 267 -1.70 20.67 -37.74
N PHE A 268 -2.89 20.33 -37.23
CA PHE A 268 -4.09 20.19 -38.07
C PHE A 268 -4.53 21.53 -38.68
N PHE A 269 -4.41 22.63 -37.94
CA PHE A 269 -4.67 23.96 -38.45
C PHE A 269 -3.74 24.31 -39.61
N LYS A 270 -2.44 24.04 -39.49
CA LYS A 270 -1.44 24.26 -40.55
C LYS A 270 -1.77 23.48 -41.82
N VAL A 271 -2.15 22.20 -41.69
CA VAL A 271 -2.57 21.40 -42.85
C VAL A 271 -3.81 22.00 -43.51
N ARG A 272 -4.80 22.42 -42.72
CA ARG A 272 -6.03 23.06 -43.23
C ARG A 272 -5.75 24.42 -43.89
N SER A 273 -4.79 25.20 -43.40
CA SER A 273 -4.42 26.49 -44.00
C SER A 273 -3.77 26.36 -45.37
N MET A 274 -3.20 25.18 -45.69
CA MET A 274 -2.61 24.90 -47.00
C MET A 274 -3.63 24.43 -48.05
N GLN A 275 -4.86 24.08 -47.62
CA GLN A 275 -5.90 23.59 -48.53
C GLN A 275 -6.61 24.75 -49.24
N ILE A 276 -6.81 24.61 -50.55
CA ILE A 276 -7.59 25.55 -51.36
C ILE A 276 -9.07 25.41 -50.97
N SER A 277 -9.65 26.45 -50.38
CA SER A 277 -11.03 26.48 -49.91
C SER A 277 -11.60 27.89 -50.06
N ALA A 278 -12.91 28.00 -50.29
CA ALA A 278 -13.62 29.28 -50.46
C ALA A 278 -13.51 30.22 -49.23
N ALA A 279 -13.30 29.65 -48.04
CA ALA A 279 -13.01 30.39 -46.82
C ALA A 279 -11.65 29.98 -46.22
N ALA A 280 -10.82 30.97 -45.92
CA ALA A 280 -9.57 30.80 -45.19
C ALA A 280 -9.87 30.44 -43.72
N PRO A 281 -9.18 29.45 -43.14
CA PRO A 281 -9.39 29.07 -41.73
C PRO A 281 -8.84 30.17 -40.81
N ARG A 282 -9.54 30.44 -39.70
CA ARG A 282 -9.11 31.44 -38.71
C ARG A 282 -8.38 30.76 -37.55
N LEU A 283 -7.17 31.24 -37.24
CA LEU A 283 -6.43 30.77 -36.07
C LEU A 283 -7.07 31.35 -34.80
N HIS A 284 -7.45 30.48 -33.87
CA HIS A 284 -7.98 30.83 -32.56
C HIS A 284 -6.93 30.60 -31.46
N PRO A 285 -6.89 31.45 -30.42
CA PRO A 285 -6.04 31.20 -29.25
C PRO A 285 -6.52 29.94 -28.52
N TYR A 286 -5.58 29.17 -28.01
CA TYR A 286 -5.86 28.06 -27.12
C TYR A 286 -6.04 28.61 -25.70
N SER A 287 -7.08 28.18 -24.99
CA SER A 287 -7.33 28.60 -23.61
C SER A 287 -6.23 28.15 -22.67
N GLU A 288 -6.02 28.88 -21.58
CA GLU A 288 -5.18 28.43 -20.46
C GLU A 288 -5.65 27.09 -19.88
N PRO A 289 -4.76 26.27 -19.29
CA PRO A 289 -5.09 24.91 -18.85
C PRO A 289 -6.21 24.86 -17.80
N TYR A 290 -6.34 25.92 -16.99
CA TYR A 290 -7.31 26.01 -15.90
C TYR A 290 -8.48 26.96 -16.19
N ASP A 291 -8.63 27.44 -17.45
CA ASP A 291 -9.73 28.30 -17.84
C ASP A 291 -11.08 27.58 -17.68
N GLU A 292 -11.97 28.09 -16.82
CA GLU A 292 -13.26 27.49 -16.50
C GLU A 292 -14.20 27.35 -17.71
N ASN A 293 -14.01 28.18 -18.73
CA ASN A 293 -14.76 28.19 -19.98
C ASN A 293 -13.98 27.57 -21.16
N GLY A 294 -12.76 27.07 -20.89
CA GLY A 294 -11.84 26.51 -21.86
C GLY A 294 -11.50 25.04 -21.58
N TYR A 295 -10.20 24.72 -21.59
CA TYR A 295 -9.66 23.37 -21.39
C TYR A 295 -10.03 22.77 -20.02
N ARG A 296 -9.94 23.59 -18.97
CA ARG A 296 -10.40 23.30 -17.60
C ARG A 296 -10.00 21.93 -17.08
N ASP A 297 -8.71 21.63 -17.03
CA ASP A 297 -8.23 20.34 -16.51
C ASP A 297 -7.61 20.50 -15.12
N GLN A 298 -8.35 20.02 -14.11
CA GLN A 298 -7.95 20.09 -12.71
C GLN A 298 -7.56 18.71 -12.23
N SER A 299 -6.25 18.50 -12.07
CA SER A 299 -5.70 17.25 -11.54
C SER A 299 -6.18 16.95 -10.12
N ILE A 300 -6.14 15.66 -9.77
CA ILE A 300 -6.40 15.16 -8.42
C ILE A 300 -5.44 15.78 -7.38
N THR A 301 -5.94 16.01 -6.17
CA THR A 301 -5.16 16.58 -5.05
C THR A 301 -4.62 15.50 -4.09
N ALA A 302 -3.61 15.83 -3.28
CA ALA A 302 -3.05 14.93 -2.26
C ALA A 302 -4.08 14.41 -1.25
N ASP A 303 -5.06 15.24 -0.88
CA ASP A 303 -6.13 14.86 0.04
C ASP A 303 -7.07 13.82 -0.58
N MET A 304 -7.38 13.97 -1.87
CA MET A 304 -8.17 12.99 -2.62
C MET A 304 -7.39 11.69 -2.83
N ILE A 305 -6.08 11.77 -3.14
CA ILE A 305 -5.21 10.59 -3.23
C ILE A 305 -5.20 9.83 -1.90
N SER A 306 -5.12 10.55 -0.78
CA SER A 306 -5.13 9.95 0.56
C SER A 306 -6.48 9.30 0.91
N GLU A 307 -7.60 9.87 0.46
CA GLU A 307 -8.93 9.24 0.59
C GLU A 307 -9.05 7.98 -0.26
N VAL A 308 -8.57 8.01 -1.51
CA VAL A 308 -8.60 6.85 -2.42
C VAL A 308 -7.80 5.70 -1.82
N TYR A 309 -6.60 5.98 -1.32
CA TYR A 309 -5.73 4.95 -0.74
C TYR A 309 -6.28 4.42 0.60
N GLN A 310 -6.83 5.30 1.44
CA GLN A 310 -7.52 4.88 2.67
C GLN A 310 -8.71 3.96 2.35
N GLY A 311 -9.56 4.32 1.39
CA GLY A 311 -10.70 3.51 0.97
C GLY A 311 -10.27 2.14 0.43
N PHE A 312 -9.15 2.05 -0.28
CA PHE A 312 -8.52 0.79 -0.68
C PHE A 312 -8.05 -0.03 0.54
N GLY A 313 -7.39 0.63 1.50
CA GLY A 313 -6.93 0.04 2.74
C GLY A 313 -8.07 -0.61 3.53
N GLU A 314 -9.15 0.14 3.74
CA GLU A 314 -10.31 -0.26 4.55
C GLU A 314 -11.16 -1.35 3.90
N ARG A 315 -11.38 -1.28 2.58
CA ARG A 315 -12.30 -2.19 1.87
C ARG A 315 -11.67 -3.47 1.35
N SER A 316 -10.34 -3.54 1.28
CA SER A 316 -9.64 -4.67 0.67
C SER A 316 -8.38 -5.03 1.45
N ARG A 317 -7.38 -4.13 1.45
CA ARG A 317 -6.01 -4.50 1.80
C ARG A 317 -5.84 -4.94 3.24
N ARG A 318 -6.59 -4.33 4.17
CA ARG A 318 -6.63 -4.73 5.58
C ARG A 318 -7.03 -6.19 5.75
N ASP A 319 -8.16 -6.59 5.17
CA ASP A 319 -8.70 -7.93 5.32
C ASP A 319 -7.82 -8.97 4.62
N GLU A 320 -7.30 -8.65 3.44
CA GLU A 320 -6.34 -9.49 2.73
C GLU A 320 -5.08 -9.76 3.56
N SER A 321 -4.50 -8.70 4.13
CA SER A 321 -3.32 -8.78 4.98
C SER A 321 -3.56 -9.61 6.23
N ILE A 322 -4.71 -9.40 6.89
CA ILE A 322 -5.10 -10.16 8.10
C ILE A 322 -5.32 -11.63 7.76
N LYS A 323 -6.13 -11.93 6.73
CA LYS A 323 -6.45 -13.32 6.33
C LYS A 323 -5.18 -14.09 6.01
N TYR A 324 -4.29 -13.52 5.20
CA TYR A 324 -3.01 -14.15 4.89
C TYR A 324 -2.12 -14.31 6.12
N THR A 325 -1.98 -13.28 6.96
CA THR A 325 -1.12 -13.36 8.15
C THR A 325 -1.58 -14.46 9.11
N ARG A 326 -2.89 -14.72 9.20
CA ARG A 326 -3.46 -15.81 10.01
C ARG A 326 -3.23 -17.21 9.43
N THR A 327 -2.69 -17.35 8.21
CA THR A 327 -2.27 -18.66 7.71
C THR A 327 -0.84 -19.00 8.09
N LEU A 328 -0.11 -18.10 8.77
CA LEU A 328 1.31 -18.25 9.04
C LEU A 328 1.61 -18.79 10.44
N ASP A 329 2.63 -19.63 10.50
CA ASP A 329 3.25 -20.19 11.71
C ASP A 329 4.77 -19.97 11.70
N GLY A 330 5.45 -20.53 12.70
CA GLY A 330 6.90 -20.63 12.76
C GLY A 330 7.37 -21.60 13.85
N GLU A 331 8.53 -22.19 13.63
CA GLU A 331 9.21 -23.01 14.64
C GLU A 331 9.97 -22.14 15.65
N CYS A 332 10.51 -21.00 15.19
CA CYS A 332 11.20 -20.03 16.01
C CYS A 332 10.78 -18.62 15.63
N LEU A 333 10.44 -17.82 16.63
CA LEU A 333 9.95 -16.47 16.43
C LEU A 333 10.98 -15.44 16.88
N SER A 334 11.16 -14.36 16.12
CA SER A 334 11.91 -13.19 16.58
C SER A 334 10.94 -12.03 16.80
N MET A 335 11.11 -11.28 17.87
CA MET A 335 10.19 -10.21 18.26
C MET A 335 10.95 -8.96 18.70
N ASP A 336 10.51 -7.81 18.20
CA ASP A 336 11.03 -6.50 18.62
C ASP A 336 9.97 -5.39 18.47
N ALA A 337 10.16 -4.29 19.21
CA ALA A 337 9.34 -3.10 19.23
C ALA A 337 10.04 -1.88 18.57
N CYS A 338 9.55 -1.46 17.41
CA CYS A 338 10.02 -0.26 16.72
C CYS A 338 9.35 1.01 17.27
N PHE A 339 10.05 1.78 18.11
CA PHE A 339 9.48 2.98 18.77
C PHE A 339 9.46 4.26 17.92
N LYS A 340 10.31 4.37 16.88
CA LYS A 340 10.40 5.58 16.05
C LYS A 340 9.18 5.75 15.13
N ALA A 341 8.62 4.63 14.71
CA ALA A 341 7.56 4.57 13.74
C ALA A 341 6.27 5.29 14.18
N PRO A 342 5.64 4.96 15.33
CA PRO A 342 4.41 5.62 15.74
C PRO A 342 4.60 7.08 16.14
N LYS A 343 5.79 7.47 16.61
CA LYS A 343 6.11 8.87 16.98
C LYS A 343 5.93 9.84 15.81
N ARG A 344 6.03 9.38 14.57
CA ARG A 344 5.86 10.20 13.34
C ARG A 344 4.53 9.95 12.63
N GLY A 345 3.97 8.74 12.71
CA GLY A 345 2.76 8.34 11.97
C GLY A 345 1.45 8.36 12.76
N ALA A 346 1.48 8.30 14.09
CA ALA A 346 0.29 8.28 14.94
C ALA A 346 -0.07 9.70 15.41
N VAL A 347 -0.21 10.64 14.48
CA VAL A 347 -0.60 12.02 14.78
C VAL A 347 -2.09 12.20 14.50
N VAL A 348 -2.81 12.78 15.45
CA VAL A 348 -4.20 13.23 15.31
C VAL A 348 -4.26 14.74 15.37
N VAL A 349 -5.19 15.34 14.62
CA VAL A 349 -5.40 16.78 14.60
C VAL A 349 -6.67 17.07 15.41
N ASP A 350 -6.58 17.96 16.40
CA ASP A 350 -7.75 18.36 17.18
C ASP A 350 -8.63 19.37 16.42
N SER A 351 -9.78 19.72 17.01
CA SER A 351 -10.73 20.69 16.42
C SER A 351 -10.15 22.11 16.26
N LYS A 352 -9.01 22.41 16.87
CA LYS A 352 -8.29 23.68 16.77
C LYS A 352 -7.11 23.62 15.78
N GLY A 353 -6.91 22.48 15.12
CA GLY A 353 -5.81 22.27 14.17
C GLY A 353 -4.48 21.88 14.82
N ALA A 354 -4.42 21.69 16.15
CA ALA A 354 -3.20 21.27 16.82
C ALA A 354 -2.96 19.76 16.64
N ARG A 355 -1.69 19.39 16.48
CA ARG A 355 -1.25 18.01 16.20
C ARG A 355 -0.82 17.32 17.49
N HIS A 356 -1.46 16.20 17.82
CA HIS A 356 -1.21 15.41 19.02
C HIS A 356 -0.69 14.01 18.66
N ARG A 357 0.26 13.49 19.42
CA ARG A 357 0.79 12.13 19.23
C ARG A 357 -0.05 11.12 20.02
N VAL A 358 -0.44 10.03 19.36
CA VAL A 358 -1.24 8.95 19.96
C VAL A 358 -0.31 7.81 20.39
N GLY A 359 -0.03 7.73 21.69
CA GLY A 359 0.63 6.58 22.33
C GLY A 359 2.16 6.64 22.45
N LYS A 360 2.71 5.81 23.36
CA LYS A 360 4.15 5.68 23.67
C LYS A 360 4.75 4.30 23.27
N GLY A 361 3.96 3.39 22.72
CA GLY A 361 4.24 1.94 22.69
C GLY A 361 5.01 1.35 21.50
N GLY A 362 5.25 2.08 20.41
CA GLY A 362 6.00 1.54 19.26
C GLY A 362 5.18 0.56 18.39
N ILE A 363 5.78 0.02 17.32
CA ILE A 363 5.24 -1.13 16.58
C ILE A 363 5.90 -2.39 17.13
N LEU A 364 5.15 -3.24 17.82
CA LEU A 364 5.59 -4.60 18.14
C LEU A 364 5.43 -5.49 16.91
N SER A 365 6.49 -6.15 16.47
CA SER A 365 6.49 -7.08 15.33
C SER A 365 7.03 -8.43 15.73
N VAL A 366 6.47 -9.49 15.16
CA VAL A 366 6.91 -10.88 15.33
C VAL A 366 7.11 -11.49 13.94
N ILE A 367 8.28 -12.08 13.71
CA ILE A 367 8.62 -12.79 12.47
C ILE A 367 8.96 -14.25 12.74
N ASN A 368 8.73 -15.13 11.76
CA ASN A 368 9.15 -16.53 11.81
C ASN A 368 10.58 -16.75 11.26
N GLU A 369 11.05 -17.99 11.33
CA GLU A 369 12.33 -18.44 10.77
C GLU A 369 12.43 -18.28 9.25
N ARG A 370 11.31 -18.06 8.55
CA ARG A 370 11.24 -17.74 7.12
C ARG A 370 11.27 -16.23 6.81
N SER A 371 11.32 -15.37 7.84
CA SER A 371 11.29 -13.90 7.73
C SER A 371 9.93 -13.29 7.30
N GLU A 372 8.85 -14.05 7.42
CA GLU A 372 7.49 -13.55 7.27
C GLU A 372 7.01 -12.93 8.59
N ILE A 373 6.25 -11.84 8.50
CA ILE A 373 5.60 -11.21 9.65
C ILE A 373 4.39 -12.06 10.02
N VAL A 374 4.45 -12.68 11.19
CA VAL A 374 3.39 -13.56 11.69
C VAL A 374 2.45 -12.84 12.66
N ALA A 375 2.92 -11.78 13.31
CA ALA A 375 2.09 -10.90 14.14
C ALA A 375 2.68 -9.49 14.17
N TRP A 376 1.82 -8.48 14.28
CA TRP A 376 2.26 -7.09 14.48
C TRP A 376 1.16 -6.24 15.11
N ARG A 377 1.55 -5.25 15.90
CA ARG A 377 0.63 -4.36 16.62
C ARG A 377 1.24 -2.97 16.79
N VAL A 378 0.43 -1.93 16.60
CA VAL A 378 0.76 -0.56 16.98
C VAL A 378 0.38 -0.41 18.44
N CYS A 379 1.39 -0.42 19.31
CA CYS A 379 1.21 -0.41 20.75
C CYS A 379 0.95 1.00 21.28
N GLN A 380 -0.04 1.13 22.15
CA GLN A 380 -0.43 2.40 22.76
C GLN A 380 0.49 2.72 23.94
N THR A 381 0.92 1.69 24.67
CA THR A 381 1.79 1.80 25.84
C THR A 381 3.03 0.92 25.69
N LYS A 382 4.04 1.13 26.56
CA LYS A 382 5.21 0.24 26.64
C LYS A 382 4.98 -0.97 27.56
N LYS A 383 3.73 -1.28 27.93
CA LYS A 383 3.42 -2.30 28.93
C LYS A 383 3.41 -3.71 28.29
N GLY A 384 3.93 -4.70 29.03
CA GLY A 384 3.94 -6.11 28.60
C GLY A 384 2.56 -6.75 28.43
N ALA A 385 1.49 -6.12 28.91
CA ALA A 385 0.11 -6.60 28.72
C ALA A 385 -0.28 -6.68 27.23
N GLU A 386 0.11 -5.68 26.43
CA GLU A 386 -0.22 -5.66 24.99
C GLU A 386 0.49 -6.77 24.22
N MET A 387 1.72 -7.09 24.65
CA MET A 387 2.52 -8.20 24.15
C MET A 387 1.90 -9.54 24.55
N THR A 388 1.52 -9.71 25.81
CA THR A 388 0.87 -10.93 26.32
C THR A 388 -0.43 -11.21 25.57
N GLU A 389 -1.24 -10.17 25.31
CA GLU A 389 -2.48 -10.30 24.54
C GLU A 389 -2.21 -10.72 23.08
N LEU A 390 -1.23 -10.09 22.42
CA LEU A 390 -0.82 -10.46 21.06
C LEU A 390 -0.36 -11.92 20.98
N LEU A 391 0.49 -12.35 21.90
CA LEU A 391 1.03 -13.71 21.95
C LEU A 391 -0.03 -14.75 22.34
N SER A 392 -0.98 -14.40 23.20
CA SER A 392 -2.09 -15.30 23.56
C SER A 392 -2.99 -15.56 22.35
N ALA A 393 -3.27 -14.53 21.55
CA ALA A 393 -4.04 -14.68 20.32
C ALA A 393 -3.27 -15.47 19.25
N LEU A 394 -1.95 -15.28 19.17
CA LEU A 394 -1.06 -16.09 18.34
C LEU A 394 -1.08 -17.57 18.77
N ARG A 395 -1.07 -17.88 20.06
CA ARG A 395 -1.20 -19.26 20.56
C ARG A 395 -2.48 -19.93 20.07
N THR A 396 -3.63 -19.25 20.19
CA THR A 396 -4.91 -19.75 19.67
C THR A 396 -4.81 -20.08 18.18
N ARG A 397 -4.07 -19.29 17.41
CA ARG A 397 -3.83 -19.59 15.99
C ARG A 397 -3.07 -20.90 15.79
N TYR A 398 -2.02 -21.18 16.57
CA TYR A 398 -1.28 -22.46 16.48
C TYR A 398 -2.18 -23.66 16.78
N GLU A 399 -3.04 -23.53 17.80
CA GLU A 399 -4.03 -24.56 18.16
C GLU A 399 -5.02 -24.83 17.01
N ILE A 400 -5.52 -23.78 16.35
CA ILE A 400 -6.44 -23.91 15.20
C ILE A 400 -5.73 -24.46 13.96
N LEU A 401 -4.49 -24.07 13.72
CA LEU A 401 -3.70 -24.57 12.59
C LEU A 401 -3.27 -26.04 12.78
N GLY A 402 -3.31 -26.55 14.02
CA GLY A 402 -2.87 -27.91 14.35
C GLY A 402 -1.35 -28.08 14.27
N VAL A 403 -0.59 -27.00 14.49
CA VAL A 403 0.88 -26.98 14.44
C VAL A 403 1.47 -26.79 15.84
N PRO A 404 2.65 -27.37 16.13
CA PRO A 404 3.27 -27.25 17.44
C PRO A 404 3.67 -25.81 17.74
N LEU A 405 3.58 -25.40 19.01
CA LEU A 405 4.06 -24.09 19.47
C LEU A 405 5.55 -23.90 19.12
N PRO A 406 5.99 -22.65 18.89
CA PRO A 406 7.38 -22.39 18.58
C PRO A 406 8.26 -22.86 19.74
N TRP A 407 9.38 -23.50 19.44
CA TRP A 407 10.30 -23.97 20.48
C TRP A 407 10.99 -22.80 21.19
N GLY A 408 11.07 -21.62 20.56
CA GLY A 408 11.64 -20.45 21.21
C GLY A 408 11.41 -19.09 20.53
N PHE A 409 11.60 -18.05 21.34
CA PHE A 409 11.54 -16.64 20.99
C PHE A 409 12.93 -16.00 21.09
N ILE A 410 13.33 -15.26 20.07
CA ILE A 410 14.54 -14.45 20.04
C ILE A 410 14.14 -12.99 20.25
N VAL A 411 14.66 -12.37 21.32
CA VAL A 411 14.31 -11.02 21.74
C VAL A 411 15.53 -10.25 22.25
N ASP A 412 15.42 -8.93 22.29
CA ASP A 412 16.49 -8.03 22.74
C ASP A 412 16.79 -8.19 24.23
N ASP A 413 15.76 -8.32 25.07
CA ASP A 413 15.88 -8.48 26.52
C ASP A 413 15.13 -9.73 26.96
N CYS A 414 15.80 -10.88 26.81
CA CYS A 414 15.20 -12.17 27.11
C CYS A 414 14.78 -12.31 28.57
N CYS A 415 15.48 -11.68 29.52
CA CYS A 415 15.18 -11.80 30.94
C CYS A 415 13.96 -10.96 31.32
N ALA A 416 13.86 -9.73 30.83
CA ALA A 416 12.71 -8.87 31.11
C ALA A 416 11.43 -9.32 30.38
N MET A 417 11.55 -9.85 29.15
CA MET A 417 10.39 -10.26 28.36
C MET A 417 9.86 -11.65 28.73
N ARG A 418 10.70 -12.51 29.34
CA ARG A 418 10.35 -13.90 29.69
C ARG A 418 9.02 -14.05 30.43
N PRO A 419 8.73 -13.32 31.52
CA PRO A 419 7.48 -13.51 32.26
C PRO A 419 6.23 -13.25 31.41
N SER A 420 6.31 -12.29 30.49
CA SER A 420 5.18 -11.94 29.61
C SER A 420 5.00 -12.95 28.48
N ILE A 421 6.09 -13.52 27.96
CA ILE A 421 6.04 -14.57 26.94
C ILE A 421 5.51 -15.88 27.55
N GLU A 422 6.06 -16.30 28.69
CA GLU A 422 5.66 -17.52 29.39
C GLU A 422 4.22 -17.47 29.92
N ALA A 423 3.71 -16.27 30.23
CA ALA A 423 2.31 -16.07 30.57
C ALA A 423 1.35 -16.41 29.41
N ALA A 424 1.78 -16.17 28.16
CA ALA A 424 0.98 -16.47 26.97
C ALA A 424 1.23 -17.90 26.43
N MET A 425 2.50 -18.28 26.31
CA MET A 425 2.97 -19.56 25.75
C MET A 425 3.87 -20.26 26.77
N LYS A 426 3.35 -21.32 27.39
CA LYS A 426 4.14 -22.14 28.33
C LYS A 426 5.18 -22.98 27.60
N ASP A 427 6.25 -23.32 28.30
CA ASP A 427 7.30 -24.26 27.85
C ASP A 427 8.08 -23.83 26.59
N VAL A 428 8.15 -22.52 26.31
CA VAL A 428 8.94 -21.94 25.21
C VAL A 428 10.27 -21.38 25.70
N LEU A 429 11.34 -21.55 24.93
CA LEU A 429 12.64 -20.95 25.25
C LEU A 429 12.66 -19.47 24.90
N VAL A 430 12.92 -18.59 25.86
CA VAL A 430 13.17 -17.17 25.59
C VAL A 430 14.68 -16.93 25.56
N LEU A 431 15.18 -16.54 24.39
CA LEU A 431 16.59 -16.44 24.04
C LEU A 431 16.96 -15.02 23.62
N LEU A 432 18.23 -14.70 23.80
CA LEU A 432 18.80 -13.40 23.50
C LEU A 432 19.20 -13.30 22.02
N ASP A 433 18.90 -12.15 21.43
CA ASP A 433 19.44 -11.75 20.14
C ASP A 433 20.95 -11.47 20.22
N ILE A 434 21.71 -12.12 19.34
CA ILE A 434 23.16 -11.93 19.25
C ILE A 434 23.50 -10.49 18.88
N PHE A 435 22.73 -9.88 17.97
CA PHE A 435 23.00 -8.51 17.54
C PHE A 435 22.96 -7.56 18.75
N HIS A 436 21.96 -7.73 19.62
CA HIS A 436 21.82 -6.95 20.85
C HIS A 436 22.93 -7.26 21.88
N CYS A 437 23.36 -8.51 22.01
CA CYS A 437 24.52 -8.85 22.83
C CYS A 437 25.80 -8.14 22.35
N ILE A 438 26.09 -8.19 21.03
CA ILE A 438 27.24 -7.50 20.43
C ILE A 438 27.10 -5.98 20.58
N ALA A 439 25.90 -5.43 20.35
CA ALA A 439 25.63 -4.00 20.46
C ALA A 439 25.99 -3.48 21.86
N ARG A 440 25.62 -4.20 22.93
CA ARG A 440 25.97 -3.87 24.32
C ARG A 440 27.49 -3.80 24.54
N TYR A 441 28.25 -4.79 24.05
CA TYR A 441 29.72 -4.74 24.12
C TYR A 441 30.28 -3.55 23.34
N THR A 442 29.76 -3.28 22.15
CA THR A 442 30.28 -2.16 21.34
C THR A 442 29.93 -0.79 21.91
N ALA A 443 28.90 -0.69 22.75
CA ALA A 443 28.52 0.55 23.42
C ALA A 443 29.51 0.95 24.52
N VAL A 444 30.16 -0.02 25.17
CA VAL A 444 31.13 0.23 26.26
C VAL A 444 32.58 0.38 25.80
N ILE A 445 32.82 0.39 24.48
CA ILE A 445 34.15 0.66 23.92
C ILE A 445 34.49 2.14 24.08
N LEU A 446 35.64 2.42 24.66
CA LEU A 446 36.20 3.75 24.85
C LEU A 446 36.35 4.46 23.48
N GLY A 447 35.82 5.68 23.38
CA GLY A 447 35.76 6.43 22.11
C GLY A 447 34.64 5.97 21.15
N GLY A 448 33.85 4.96 21.53
CA GLY A 448 32.65 4.50 20.83
C GLY A 448 32.90 4.26 19.34
N LYS A 449 32.05 4.84 18.49
CA LYS A 449 32.15 4.74 17.02
C LYS A 449 33.46 5.28 16.43
N LYS A 450 34.18 6.15 17.13
CA LYS A 450 35.45 6.73 16.65
C LYS A 450 36.65 5.81 16.92
N ASN A 451 36.48 4.75 17.71
CA ASN A 451 37.55 3.81 18.00
C ASN A 451 37.85 2.93 16.76
N PRO A 452 39.08 2.96 16.21
CA PRO A 452 39.43 2.21 15.00
C PRO A 452 39.35 0.69 15.18
N LEU A 453 39.46 0.19 16.42
CA LEU A 453 39.42 -1.23 16.74
C LEU A 453 38.01 -1.74 17.03
N ARG A 454 36.99 -0.87 17.07
CA ARG A 454 35.59 -1.24 17.33
C ARG A 454 35.09 -2.39 16.45
N GLY A 455 35.40 -2.34 15.15
CA GLY A 455 34.98 -3.38 14.20
C GLY A 455 35.64 -4.73 14.45
N THR A 456 36.89 -4.73 14.90
CA THR A 456 37.65 -5.94 15.23
C THR A 456 37.15 -6.55 16.53
N VAL A 457 36.95 -5.73 17.58
CA VAL A 457 36.38 -6.19 18.86
C VAL A 457 34.99 -6.79 18.66
N ALA A 458 34.11 -6.12 17.90
CA ALA A 458 32.77 -6.64 17.61
C ALA A 458 32.79 -8.00 16.90
N ARG A 459 33.76 -8.20 15.99
CA ARG A 459 33.96 -9.47 15.28
C ARG A 459 34.41 -10.57 16.22
N GLU A 460 35.37 -10.30 17.09
CA GLU A 460 35.87 -11.30 18.04
C GLU A 460 34.82 -11.68 19.09
N ILE A 461 34.02 -10.72 19.56
CA ILE A 461 32.87 -11.00 20.43
C ILE A 461 31.81 -11.84 19.69
N ARG A 462 31.60 -11.62 18.39
CA ARG A 462 30.72 -12.49 17.60
C ARG A 462 31.29 -13.90 17.49
N ASP A 463 32.58 -14.03 17.20
CA ASP A 463 33.25 -15.31 16.94
C ASP A 463 33.45 -16.14 18.23
N SER A 464 33.37 -15.50 19.41
CA SER A 464 33.29 -16.21 20.69
C SER A 464 31.92 -16.84 20.93
N LEU A 465 30.85 -16.30 20.33
CA LEU A 465 29.48 -16.80 20.46
C LEU A 465 29.08 -17.76 19.32
N LEU A 466 29.58 -17.51 18.11
CA LEU A 466 29.27 -18.24 16.89
C LEU A 466 30.48 -19.03 16.37
N LYS A 467 30.24 -20.26 15.93
CA LYS A 467 31.18 -21.03 15.11
C LYS A 467 31.28 -20.42 13.71
N GLU A 468 30.12 -20.16 13.12
CA GLU A 468 29.99 -19.60 11.78
C GLU A 468 28.79 -18.64 11.73
N GLY A 469 28.97 -17.50 11.06
CA GLY A 469 27.89 -16.54 10.84
C GLY A 469 26.87 -17.02 9.81
N ALA A 470 25.64 -16.51 9.88
CA ALA A 470 24.62 -16.79 8.88
C ALA A 470 25.03 -16.24 7.50
N THR A 471 24.68 -16.99 6.45
CA THR A 471 24.82 -16.60 5.03
C THR A 471 23.43 -16.55 4.37
N PRO A 472 23.30 -16.06 3.12
CA PRO A 472 22.02 -16.09 2.41
C PRO A 472 21.40 -17.49 2.30
N ASP A 473 22.20 -18.56 2.32
CA ASP A 473 21.74 -19.93 2.10
C ASP A 473 21.82 -20.81 3.35
N LYS A 474 22.60 -20.42 4.38
CA LYS A 474 22.80 -21.20 5.60
C LYS A 474 22.56 -20.39 6.88
N PRO A 475 21.87 -20.95 7.88
CA PRO A 475 21.73 -20.34 9.21
C PRO A 475 23.08 -20.24 9.93
N ALA A 476 23.13 -19.43 11.00
CA ALA A 476 24.30 -19.33 11.86
C ALA A 476 24.48 -20.58 12.73
N THR A 477 25.74 -20.96 12.97
CA THR A 477 26.11 -22.11 13.81
C THR A 477 26.72 -21.59 15.11
N TYR A 478 26.28 -22.12 16.24
CA TYR A 478 26.60 -21.62 17.58
C TYR A 478 27.54 -22.57 18.30
N TRP A 479 28.42 -22.01 19.14
CA TRP A 479 29.20 -22.78 20.11
C TRP A 479 28.27 -23.36 21.20
N ALA A 480 28.71 -24.44 21.85
CA ALA A 480 28.00 -24.93 23.04
C ALA A 480 28.14 -23.93 24.19
N ARG A 481 27.23 -23.96 25.17
CA ARG A 481 27.20 -23.03 26.31
C ARG A 481 28.57 -22.85 26.99
N GLY A 482 29.23 -23.95 27.34
CA GLY A 482 30.54 -23.91 28.01
C GLY A 482 31.64 -23.32 27.14
N GLU A 483 31.62 -23.61 25.83
CA GLU A 483 32.57 -23.04 24.87
C GLU A 483 32.33 -21.54 24.64
N GLN A 484 31.06 -21.08 24.61
CA GLN A 484 30.72 -19.67 24.53
C GLN A 484 31.26 -18.90 25.74
N GLU A 485 31.10 -19.47 26.95
CA GLU A 485 31.58 -18.88 28.19
C GLU A 485 33.11 -18.72 28.18
N GLU A 486 33.83 -19.80 27.91
CA GLU A 486 35.29 -19.80 27.85
C GLU A 486 35.83 -18.80 26.82
N LYS A 487 35.28 -18.82 25.60
CA LYS A 487 35.71 -17.93 24.51
C LYS A 487 35.36 -16.48 24.79
N LEU A 488 34.21 -16.19 25.39
CA LEU A 488 33.79 -14.82 25.68
C LEU A 488 34.67 -14.19 26.77
N VAL A 489 35.00 -14.95 27.82
CA VAL A 489 35.93 -14.53 28.87
C VAL A 489 37.33 -14.29 28.29
N ALA A 490 37.85 -15.25 27.50
CA ALA A 490 39.16 -15.10 26.87
C ALA A 490 39.22 -13.86 25.95
N THR A 491 38.14 -13.59 25.22
CA THR A 491 38.04 -12.41 24.34
C THR A 491 38.02 -11.11 25.16
N TYR A 492 37.24 -11.05 26.24
CA TYR A 492 37.17 -9.88 27.10
C TYR A 492 38.52 -9.56 27.76
N GLU A 493 39.18 -10.58 28.33
CA GLU A 493 40.49 -10.45 28.99
C GLU A 493 41.60 -10.06 28.00
N LYS A 494 41.58 -10.59 26.77
CA LYS A 494 42.50 -10.17 25.70
C LYS A 494 42.43 -8.66 25.45
N TRP A 495 41.22 -8.12 25.32
CA TRP A 495 41.03 -6.68 25.06
C TRP A 495 41.21 -5.82 26.32
N LEU A 496 41.06 -6.40 27.51
CA LEU A 496 41.43 -5.77 28.77
C LEU A 496 42.95 -5.59 28.88
N GLN A 497 43.72 -6.63 28.56
CA GLN A 497 45.19 -6.60 28.55
C GLN A 497 45.76 -5.67 27.48
N HIS A 498 45.13 -5.60 26.32
CA HIS A 498 45.53 -4.66 25.27
C HIS A 498 45.49 -3.20 25.75
N GLY A 499 44.57 -2.86 26.66
CA GLY A 499 44.37 -1.49 27.14
C GLY A 499 43.75 -0.56 26.07
N GLY A 500 43.13 0.53 26.52
CA GLY A 500 42.59 1.58 25.64
C GLY A 500 41.31 1.21 24.85
N ILE A 501 40.74 0.02 25.08
CA ILE A 501 39.50 -0.43 24.45
C ILE A 501 38.30 -0.27 25.36
N TRP A 502 38.39 -0.72 26.60
CA TRP A 502 37.25 -0.75 27.50
C TRP A 502 37.10 0.57 28.28
N SER A 503 35.87 1.05 28.42
CA SER A 503 35.51 2.09 29.38
C SER A 503 35.21 1.49 30.76
N ALA A 504 35.10 2.32 31.80
CA ALA A 504 34.76 1.90 33.16
C ALA A 504 33.38 1.21 33.25
N ALA A 505 32.53 1.35 32.24
CA ALA A 505 31.26 0.62 32.11
C ALA A 505 31.43 -0.86 31.71
N ALA A 506 32.56 -1.23 31.11
CA ALA A 506 32.76 -2.54 30.50
C ALA A 506 32.70 -3.73 31.48
N PRO A 507 33.21 -3.66 32.73
CA PRO A 507 33.13 -4.79 33.66
C PRO A 507 31.69 -5.17 34.00
N LYS A 508 30.82 -4.19 34.28
CA LYS A 508 29.39 -4.44 34.55
C LYS A 508 28.70 -4.97 33.28
N CYS A 509 29.04 -4.44 32.11
CA CYS A 509 28.53 -4.97 30.84
C CYS A 509 28.93 -6.43 30.61
N HIS A 510 30.21 -6.75 30.81
CA HIS A 510 30.74 -8.10 30.63
C HIS A 510 30.07 -9.08 31.60
N ALA A 511 29.99 -8.73 32.89
CA ALA A 511 29.32 -9.57 33.89
C ALA A 511 27.86 -9.87 33.50
N CYS A 512 27.11 -8.85 33.08
CA CYS A 512 25.73 -9.00 32.64
C CYS A 512 25.61 -9.88 31.37
N GLN A 513 26.47 -9.69 30.37
CA GLN A 513 26.42 -10.53 29.16
C GLN A 513 26.91 -11.95 29.43
N LEU A 514 27.86 -12.14 30.34
CA LEU A 514 28.33 -13.45 30.77
C LEU A 514 27.23 -14.22 31.49
N GLU A 515 26.43 -13.56 32.34
CA GLU A 515 25.25 -14.15 32.97
C GLU A 515 24.24 -14.65 31.92
N HIS A 516 24.02 -13.93 30.82
CA HIS A 516 23.18 -14.42 29.72
C HIS A 516 23.76 -15.69 29.06
N VAL A 517 25.08 -15.75 28.83
CA VAL A 517 25.73 -16.96 28.29
C VAL A 517 25.60 -18.12 29.26
N GLN A 518 25.87 -17.87 30.55
CA GLN A 518 25.73 -18.83 31.63
C GLN A 518 24.27 -19.27 31.81
N ASN A 519 23.28 -18.46 31.50
CA ASN A 519 21.88 -18.90 31.53
C ASN A 519 21.44 -19.61 30.23
N GLY A 520 22.35 -19.77 29.27
CA GLY A 520 22.08 -20.40 27.98
C GLY A 520 21.28 -19.53 27.01
N CYS A 521 21.11 -18.23 27.29
CA CYS A 521 20.29 -17.33 26.48
C CYS A 521 20.79 -17.18 25.04
N LEU A 522 22.08 -17.43 24.79
CA LEU A 522 22.70 -17.33 23.46
C LEU A 522 22.91 -18.70 22.78
N THR A 523 22.44 -19.78 23.39
CA THR A 523 22.44 -21.11 22.77
C THR A 523 21.22 -21.30 21.87
N ARG A 524 21.24 -22.30 20.98
CA ARG A 524 20.11 -22.64 20.11
C ARG A 524 19.80 -24.13 20.19
N LEU A 525 18.51 -24.45 20.31
CA LEU A 525 18.00 -25.83 20.29
C LEU A 525 18.13 -26.43 18.89
N ASN A 526 17.72 -25.68 17.87
CA ASN A 526 17.82 -26.07 16.47
C ASN A 526 18.68 -25.04 15.70
N GLN A 527 19.82 -25.49 15.17
CA GLN A 527 20.74 -24.68 14.38
C GLN A 527 20.51 -24.80 12.87
N ASN A 528 19.60 -25.68 12.43
CA ASN A 528 19.25 -25.86 11.01
C ASN A 528 18.24 -24.80 10.52
N ILE A 529 17.71 -23.97 11.43
CA ILE A 529 16.80 -22.87 11.11
C ILE A 529 17.41 -21.54 11.54
N ARG A 530 16.94 -20.46 10.93
CA ARG A 530 17.43 -19.12 11.21
C ARG A 530 16.83 -18.57 12.51
N SER A 531 17.68 -18.29 13.50
CA SER A 531 17.30 -17.87 14.86
C SER A 531 18.27 -16.82 15.45
N ASP A 532 18.92 -16.04 14.60
CA ASP A 532 19.99 -15.09 14.94
C ASP A 532 19.51 -13.66 15.20
N GLY A 533 18.21 -13.38 15.11
CA GLY A 533 17.61 -12.06 15.41
C GLY A 533 17.82 -10.99 14.33
N SER A 534 18.90 -11.03 13.56
CA SER A 534 19.30 -9.98 12.59
C SER A 534 18.24 -9.50 11.58
N ARG A 535 17.23 -10.33 11.30
CA ARG A 535 16.17 -10.04 10.33
C ARG A 535 15.07 -9.15 10.89
N ILE A 536 14.82 -9.16 12.20
CA ILE A 536 13.86 -8.24 12.83
C ILE A 536 14.38 -6.80 12.72
N GLU A 537 15.69 -6.59 12.82
CA GLU A 537 16.33 -5.29 12.58
C GLU A 537 16.14 -4.79 11.14
N SER A 538 16.25 -5.70 10.16
CA SER A 538 15.93 -5.37 8.77
C SER A 538 14.46 -4.98 8.60
N LEU A 539 13.55 -5.62 9.34
CA LEU A 539 12.14 -5.26 9.37
C LEU A 539 11.93 -3.87 10.02
N ASN A 540 12.58 -3.56 11.13
CA ASN A 540 12.50 -2.24 11.77
C ASN A 540 12.94 -1.11 10.85
N ARG A 541 14.00 -1.33 10.06
CA ARG A 541 14.42 -0.38 9.02
C ARG A 541 13.34 -0.17 7.96
N GLN A 542 12.66 -1.23 7.54
CA GLN A 542 11.57 -1.15 6.57
C GLN A 542 10.35 -0.42 7.16
N TRP A 543 9.98 -0.68 8.41
CA TRP A 543 8.94 0.08 9.11
C TRP A 543 9.26 1.58 9.16
N ASN A 544 10.51 1.93 9.49
CA ASN A 544 10.94 3.32 9.47
C ASN A 544 10.89 3.94 8.05
N ALA A 545 11.21 3.18 7.00
CA ALA A 545 11.13 3.64 5.62
C ALA A 545 9.68 3.93 5.19
N VAL A 546 8.73 3.04 5.52
CA VAL A 546 7.29 3.23 5.26
C VAL A 546 6.81 4.59 5.79
N ILE A 547 7.42 5.07 6.88
CA ILE A 547 7.01 6.30 7.59
C ILE A 547 7.82 7.50 7.13
N LYS A 548 9.13 7.35 6.88
CA LYS A 548 9.98 8.43 6.36
C LYS A 548 9.51 8.90 4.99
N HIS A 549 9.06 7.98 4.15
CA HIS A 549 8.56 8.31 2.81
C HIS A 549 7.12 8.82 2.81
N VAL A 550 6.41 8.79 3.94
CA VAL A 550 4.97 9.04 4.00
C VAL A 550 4.56 9.79 5.26
N ALA A 551 4.67 11.11 5.26
CA ALA A 551 3.91 11.95 6.18
C ALA A 551 2.40 11.76 5.88
N SER A 552 1.67 11.11 6.78
CA SER A 552 0.22 10.91 6.64
C SER A 552 -0.44 10.71 8.00
N GLY A 553 -1.74 10.99 8.09
CA GLY A 553 -2.50 10.75 9.32
C GLY A 553 -2.59 9.26 9.67
N LEU A 554 -2.94 8.96 10.93
CA LEU A 554 -3.00 7.61 11.50
C LEU A 554 -3.76 6.59 10.63
N ALA A 555 -4.88 6.98 10.03
CA ALA A 555 -5.68 6.11 9.16
C ALA A 555 -4.92 5.65 7.91
N ASN A 556 -4.24 6.58 7.23
CA ASN A 556 -3.41 6.27 6.06
C ASN A 556 -2.16 5.47 6.46
N TYR A 557 -1.56 5.79 7.60
CA TYR A 557 -0.45 5.02 8.16
C TYR A 557 -0.83 3.55 8.42
N LEU A 558 -2.01 3.29 8.99
CA LEU A 558 -2.50 1.93 9.18
C LEU A 558 -2.74 1.22 7.83
N ALA A 559 -3.37 1.89 6.86
CA ALA A 559 -3.56 1.32 5.52
C ALA A 559 -2.23 0.91 4.86
N LEU A 560 -1.21 1.78 4.93
CA LEU A 560 0.14 1.50 4.44
C LEU A 560 0.81 0.34 5.18
N SER A 561 0.59 0.25 6.50
CA SER A 561 1.14 -0.82 7.32
C SER A 561 0.59 -2.19 6.94
N TYR A 562 -0.73 -2.30 6.71
CA TYR A 562 -1.36 -3.52 6.21
C TYR A 562 -0.84 -3.90 4.80
N ASP A 563 -0.70 -2.92 3.90
CA ASP A 563 -0.17 -3.14 2.55
C ASP A 563 1.29 -3.61 2.58
N PHE A 564 2.12 -2.96 3.41
CA PHE A 564 3.51 -3.32 3.62
C PHE A 564 3.66 -4.77 4.10
N VAL A 565 2.91 -5.16 5.14
CA VAL A 565 2.95 -6.51 5.72
C VAL A 565 2.60 -7.55 4.66
N LEU A 566 1.51 -7.36 3.93
CA LEU A 566 1.07 -8.31 2.91
C LEU A 566 2.07 -8.42 1.76
N ARG A 567 2.51 -7.29 1.19
CA ARG A 567 3.50 -7.26 0.10
C ARG A 567 4.81 -7.91 0.52
N LYS A 568 5.28 -7.64 1.74
CA LYS A 568 6.49 -8.25 2.28
C LYS A 568 6.32 -9.75 2.41
N ASN A 569 5.24 -10.20 3.04
CA ASN A 569 5.02 -11.62 3.30
C ASN A 569 4.90 -12.42 2.00
N ILE A 570 4.10 -11.97 1.03
CA ILE A 570 4.00 -12.65 -0.27
C ILE A 570 5.36 -12.69 -1.00
N ARG A 571 6.10 -11.58 -1.00
CA ARG A 571 7.45 -11.54 -1.58
C ARG A 571 8.41 -12.50 -0.88
N THR A 572 8.35 -12.61 0.45
CA THR A 572 9.18 -13.53 1.24
C THR A 572 8.79 -14.98 0.96
N ALA A 573 7.50 -15.30 0.99
CA ALA A 573 6.99 -16.65 0.73
C ALA A 573 7.42 -17.15 -0.65
N MET A 574 7.33 -16.30 -1.68
CA MET A 574 7.79 -16.64 -3.04
C MET A 574 9.30 -16.81 -3.18
N ARG A 575 10.11 -16.35 -2.22
CA ARG A 575 11.57 -16.58 -2.21
C ARG A 575 11.94 -17.91 -1.56
N ASN A 576 11.05 -18.49 -0.76
CA ASN A 576 11.31 -19.79 -0.14
C ASN A 576 11.33 -20.91 -1.21
N PRO A 577 12.01 -22.04 -0.95
CA PRO A 577 11.93 -23.23 -1.81
C PRO A 577 10.48 -23.65 -2.06
N ARG A 578 10.21 -24.25 -3.23
CA ARG A 578 8.85 -24.58 -3.65
C ARG A 578 8.17 -25.54 -2.67
N GLU A 579 8.92 -26.47 -2.08
CA GLU A 579 8.40 -27.43 -1.10
C GLU A 579 7.91 -26.77 0.20
N GLN A 580 8.30 -25.52 0.47
CA GLN A 580 7.92 -24.75 1.66
C GLN A 580 6.80 -23.74 1.37
N ARG A 581 6.31 -23.65 0.13
CA ARG A 581 5.22 -22.75 -0.26
C ARG A 581 3.88 -23.47 -0.15
N SER A 582 2.84 -22.74 0.24
CA SER A 582 1.48 -23.24 0.07
C SER A 582 1.07 -23.17 -1.40
N ASP A 583 0.18 -24.07 -1.82
CA ASP A 583 -0.37 -24.07 -3.19
C ASP A 583 -1.03 -22.73 -3.54
N PHE A 584 -1.67 -22.08 -2.55
CA PHE A 584 -2.22 -20.75 -2.73
C PHE A 584 -1.14 -19.72 -3.05
N VAL A 585 -0.05 -19.67 -2.27
CA VAL A 585 1.07 -18.76 -2.54
C VAL A 585 1.64 -18.98 -3.93
N GLU A 586 1.85 -20.24 -4.34
CA GLU A 586 2.36 -20.56 -5.67
C GLU A 586 1.41 -20.06 -6.78
N SER A 587 0.08 -20.20 -6.59
CA SER A 587 -0.93 -19.71 -7.53
C SER A 587 -0.95 -18.18 -7.68
N THR A 588 -0.36 -17.43 -6.75
CA THR A 588 -0.28 -15.97 -6.86
C THR A 588 0.75 -15.50 -7.88
N TYR A 589 1.73 -16.34 -8.25
CA TYR A 589 2.91 -15.95 -9.04
C TYR A 589 3.64 -14.71 -8.47
N GLY A 590 3.57 -14.51 -7.15
CA GLY A 590 4.13 -13.35 -6.45
C GLY A 590 3.30 -12.08 -6.51
N SER A 591 2.07 -12.15 -7.02
CA SER A 591 1.10 -11.07 -6.92
C SER A 591 0.66 -10.87 -5.47
N HIS A 592 0.81 -9.65 -4.96
CA HIS A 592 0.28 -9.24 -3.65
C HIS A 592 -1.23 -8.94 -3.67
N TYR A 593 -1.93 -9.12 -4.80
CA TYR A 593 -3.39 -8.99 -4.92
C TYR A 593 -4.11 -10.27 -4.52
N VAL A 594 -3.82 -10.77 -3.31
CA VAL A 594 -4.30 -12.08 -2.85
C VAL A 594 -5.81 -12.16 -2.77
N GLY A 595 -6.50 -11.04 -2.49
CA GLY A 595 -7.96 -11.00 -2.50
C GLY A 595 -8.56 -11.28 -3.87
N LEU A 596 -7.96 -10.73 -4.94
CA LEU A 596 -8.39 -11.01 -6.31
C LEU A 596 -8.09 -12.45 -6.72
N VAL A 597 -6.91 -12.98 -6.35
CA VAL A 597 -6.52 -14.38 -6.61
C VAL A 597 -7.51 -15.34 -5.94
N ASP A 598 -7.81 -15.12 -4.65
CA ASP A 598 -8.78 -15.91 -3.91
C ASP A 598 -10.20 -15.79 -4.49
N TYR A 599 -10.64 -14.59 -4.87
CA TYR A 599 -11.94 -14.37 -5.50
C TYR A 599 -12.06 -15.14 -6.82
N VAL A 600 -11.03 -15.10 -7.67
CA VAL A 600 -10.99 -15.86 -8.93
C VAL A 600 -11.03 -17.37 -8.66
N ALA A 601 -10.24 -17.86 -7.71
CA ALA A 601 -10.21 -19.27 -7.35
C ALA A 601 -11.57 -19.76 -6.84
N ARG A 602 -12.23 -19.00 -5.96
CA ARG A 602 -13.57 -19.32 -5.45
C ARG A 602 -14.63 -19.33 -6.54
N LEU A 603 -14.62 -18.34 -7.44
CA LEU A 603 -15.57 -18.29 -8.55
C LEU A 603 -15.36 -19.46 -9.51
N TRP A 604 -14.10 -19.77 -9.85
CA TRP A 604 -13.76 -20.94 -10.65
C TRP A 604 -14.25 -22.24 -10.01
N ASN A 605 -13.93 -22.47 -8.74
CA ASN A 605 -14.32 -23.67 -8.01
C ASN A 605 -15.84 -23.82 -7.93
N CYS A 606 -16.58 -22.72 -7.72
CA CYS A 606 -18.03 -22.71 -7.74
C CYS A 606 -18.59 -23.16 -9.10
N LEU A 607 -18.11 -22.55 -10.19
CA LEU A 607 -18.54 -22.88 -11.55
C LEU A 607 -18.12 -24.29 -11.98
N TYR A 608 -16.97 -24.75 -11.50
CA TYR A 608 -16.48 -26.11 -11.70
C TYR A 608 -17.44 -27.14 -11.11
N GLU A 609 -17.84 -26.98 -9.84
CA GLU A 609 -18.81 -27.87 -9.18
C GLU A 609 -20.19 -27.81 -9.83
N GLU A 610 -20.65 -26.62 -10.25
CA GLU A 610 -21.91 -26.50 -10.99
C GLU A 610 -21.89 -27.24 -12.34
N SER A 611 -20.78 -27.15 -13.08
CA SER A 611 -20.64 -27.85 -14.37
C SER A 611 -20.62 -29.37 -14.18
N LYS A 612 -19.93 -29.83 -13.13
CA LYS A 612 -19.90 -31.25 -12.74
C LYS A 612 -21.29 -31.76 -12.38
N ALA A 613 -22.06 -31.00 -11.59
CA ALA A 613 -23.43 -31.35 -11.23
C ALA A 613 -24.38 -31.41 -12.43
N LYS A 614 -24.15 -30.61 -13.47
CA LYS A 614 -24.97 -30.56 -14.69
C LYS A 614 -24.62 -31.62 -15.74
N GLY A 615 -23.60 -32.45 -15.50
CA GLY A 615 -23.16 -33.48 -16.47
C GLY A 615 -22.53 -32.90 -17.74
N THR A 616 -22.26 -31.59 -17.80
CA THR A 616 -21.52 -30.95 -18.89
C THR A 616 -20.01 -31.14 -18.76
N ALA A 617 -19.59 -31.84 -17.70
CA ALA A 617 -18.20 -32.11 -17.37
C ALA A 617 -17.56 -33.27 -18.15
N ASP A 618 -18.32 -34.05 -18.92
CA ASP A 618 -17.80 -35.19 -19.70
C ASP A 618 -16.79 -34.80 -20.81
N HIS A 619 -16.58 -33.49 -21.02
CA HIS A 619 -15.57 -32.92 -21.92
C HIS A 619 -14.49 -32.10 -21.19
N LEU A 620 -14.47 -32.08 -19.85
CA LEU A 620 -13.41 -31.41 -19.10
C LEU A 620 -12.18 -32.30 -19.09
N ASP A 621 -11.14 -31.85 -19.79
CA ASP A 621 -9.80 -32.46 -19.82
C ASP A 621 -9.26 -32.68 -18.40
N GLU A 622 -8.36 -33.65 -18.19
CA GLU A 622 -7.75 -33.92 -16.86
C GLU A 622 -7.05 -32.67 -16.27
N ALA A 623 -6.73 -31.70 -17.13
CA ALA A 623 -6.19 -30.39 -16.79
C ALA A 623 -7.16 -29.46 -16.03
N PHE A 624 -8.47 -29.76 -15.96
CA PHE A 624 -9.44 -28.94 -15.24
C PHE A 624 -9.58 -29.38 -13.78
N GLN A 625 -8.79 -28.76 -12.91
CA GLN A 625 -8.80 -29.00 -11.46
C GLN A 625 -9.29 -27.77 -10.68
N PRO A 626 -9.78 -27.95 -9.45
CA PRO A 626 -10.02 -26.84 -8.53
C PRO A 626 -8.75 -26.00 -8.29
N LEU A 627 -8.92 -24.69 -8.21
CA LEU A 627 -7.84 -23.76 -7.92
C LEU A 627 -7.62 -23.64 -6.39
N PRO A 628 -6.37 -23.48 -5.93
CA PRO A 628 -6.07 -23.22 -4.53
C PRO A 628 -6.76 -21.95 -4.02
N VAL A 629 -7.37 -22.02 -2.84
CA VAL A 629 -8.04 -20.90 -2.18
C VAL A 629 -7.29 -20.49 -0.92
N LEU A 630 -7.41 -19.22 -0.52
CA LEU A 630 -6.82 -18.73 0.72
C LEU A 630 -7.54 -19.38 1.91
N LYS A 631 -6.78 -20.07 2.76
CA LYS A 631 -7.29 -20.72 3.95
C LYS A 631 -7.87 -19.68 4.92
N GLU A 632 -9.10 -19.89 5.36
CA GLU A 632 -9.71 -19.07 6.40
C GLU A 632 -9.33 -19.62 7.78
N VAL A 633 -8.73 -18.76 8.62
CA VAL A 633 -8.29 -19.10 9.97
C VAL A 633 -8.91 -18.10 10.94
N LEU A 634 -9.78 -18.58 11.83
CA LEU A 634 -10.58 -17.77 12.75
C LEU A 634 -9.94 -17.70 14.14
N SER A 635 -8.72 -17.19 14.23
CA SER A 635 -7.96 -17.07 15.49
C SER A 635 -8.41 -15.93 16.40
N GLY A 636 -9.27 -15.01 15.92
CA GLY A 636 -9.71 -13.84 16.68
C GLY A 636 -8.64 -12.76 16.90
N GLU A 637 -7.44 -12.94 16.33
CA GLU A 637 -6.32 -12.00 16.46
C GLU A 637 -6.64 -10.60 15.90
N THR A 638 -6.13 -9.57 16.57
CA THR A 638 -6.20 -8.19 16.11
C THR A 638 -4.80 -7.70 15.68
N PHE A 639 -4.76 -7.03 14.53
CA PHE A 639 -3.54 -6.46 13.94
C PHE A 639 -3.67 -4.94 13.85
N GLY A 640 -2.54 -4.24 13.72
CA GLY A 640 -2.54 -2.77 13.67
C GLY A 640 -2.85 -2.13 15.02
N LEU A 641 -3.69 -1.10 15.05
CA LEU A 641 -4.10 -0.42 16.28
C LEU A 641 -5.25 -1.20 16.94
N ALA A 642 -5.00 -1.78 18.12
CA ALA A 642 -5.99 -2.51 18.90
C ALA A 642 -6.35 -1.73 20.18
N LEU A 643 -7.64 -1.75 20.55
CA LEU A 643 -8.08 -1.31 21.88
C LEU A 643 -7.77 -2.43 22.86
N THR A 644 -6.89 -2.17 23.82
CA THR A 644 -6.57 -3.14 24.86
C THR A 644 -7.75 -3.30 25.82
N GLN A 645 -7.92 -4.48 26.44
CA GLN A 645 -8.99 -4.69 27.45
C GLN A 645 -8.90 -3.69 28.61
N GLY A 646 -7.69 -3.26 28.97
CA GLY A 646 -7.47 -2.21 29.98
C GLY A 646 -7.91 -0.81 29.53
N MET A 647 -8.05 -0.56 28.22
CA MET A 647 -8.57 0.69 27.65
C MET A 647 -10.06 0.63 27.36
N ALA A 648 -10.63 -0.55 27.07
CA ALA A 648 -12.07 -0.74 26.89
C ALA A 648 -12.86 -0.34 28.16
N SER A 649 -12.30 -0.57 29.35
CA SER A 649 -12.85 -0.11 30.62
C SER A 649 -12.71 1.41 30.85
N LEU A 650 -11.76 2.08 30.19
CA LEU A 650 -11.61 3.54 30.17
C LEU A 650 -12.45 4.23 29.08
N CYS A 651 -12.73 3.55 27.97
CA CYS A 651 -13.47 4.08 26.82
C CYS A 651 -14.94 4.44 27.13
N GLY A 652 -15.49 4.01 28.28
CA GLY A 652 -16.77 4.51 28.78
C GLY A 652 -16.71 5.92 29.38
N LYS A 653 -15.51 6.52 29.55
CA LYS A 653 -15.29 7.81 30.24
C LYS A 653 -14.18 8.69 29.64
N LEU A 654 -13.66 8.41 28.44
CA LEU A 654 -12.58 9.21 27.88
C LEU A 654 -13.12 10.45 27.12
N ASP A 655 -13.12 11.59 27.81
CA ASP A 655 -13.10 12.91 27.18
C ASP A 655 -11.78 13.04 26.39
N ILE A 656 -11.81 13.53 25.15
CA ILE A 656 -10.62 13.70 24.28
C ILE A 656 -9.54 14.51 24.99
N LYS A 657 -9.91 15.35 25.96
CA LYS A 657 -9.00 16.08 26.85
C LYS A 657 -8.09 15.19 27.71
N GLU A 658 -8.46 13.97 28.06
CA GLU A 658 -7.60 13.07 28.86
C GLU A 658 -6.53 12.36 28.02
N LEU A 659 -6.78 12.13 26.71
CA LEU A 659 -5.74 11.68 25.78
C LEU A 659 -4.69 12.78 25.49
N VAL A 660 -5.08 14.05 25.68
CA VAL A 660 -4.25 15.25 25.46
C VAL A 660 -3.45 15.65 26.72
N LYS A 661 -3.79 15.14 27.91
CA LYS A 661 -3.04 15.37 29.17
C LYS A 661 -1.83 14.45 29.35
N ILE A 662 -1.25 13.93 28.27
CA ILE A 662 0.01 13.22 28.34
C ILE A 662 1.09 14.29 28.27
N GLU A 663 1.55 14.76 29.44
CA GLU A 663 2.56 15.82 29.59
C GLU A 663 3.73 15.63 28.62
N ASP A 664 3.95 16.68 27.82
CA ASP A 664 5.07 16.90 26.93
C ASP A 664 6.34 17.17 27.76
N ASP A 665 7.30 16.26 27.69
CA ASP A 665 8.69 16.52 28.10
C ASP A 665 9.60 16.76 26.88
N ASP A 666 9.06 16.92 25.66
CA ASP A 666 9.84 17.25 24.47
C ASP A 666 9.15 18.38 23.68
N GLU A 667 9.94 19.40 23.33
CA GLU A 667 9.56 20.68 22.68
C GLU A 667 8.53 20.60 21.52
N PRO A 668 7.77 21.69 21.30
CA PRO A 668 6.84 21.80 20.18
C PRO A 668 7.56 21.66 18.82
N LEU A 669 6.98 20.84 17.94
CA LEU A 669 7.46 20.59 16.57
C LEU A 669 7.56 21.89 15.75
N VAL A 670 8.79 22.36 15.48
CA VAL A 670 9.08 23.33 14.43
C VAL A 670 9.03 22.61 13.07
N LEU A 671 8.32 23.21 12.12
CA LEU A 671 8.01 22.64 10.80
C LEU A 671 9.27 22.37 9.93
N GLU A 672 10.42 22.92 10.30
CA GLU A 672 11.68 22.82 9.56
C GLU A 672 12.35 21.43 9.70
N ASP A 673 12.15 20.71 10.81
CA ASP A 673 12.73 19.37 11.03
C ASP A 673 12.08 18.27 10.17
N ALA A 674 10.92 18.55 9.57
CA ALA A 674 10.23 17.62 8.66
C ALA A 674 10.83 17.61 7.24
N LEU A 675 11.70 18.57 6.92
CA LEU A 675 12.25 18.77 5.59
C LEU A 675 13.74 18.42 5.46
N ASP A 676 14.40 18.02 6.55
CA ASP A 676 15.81 17.64 6.48
C ASP A 676 15.95 16.21 5.93
N GLU A 677 15.97 16.10 4.60
CA GLU A 677 16.21 14.86 3.83
C GLU A 677 17.66 14.34 4.00
N SER A 678 18.53 15.01 4.76
CA SER A 678 19.99 14.78 4.74
C SER A 678 20.57 13.86 5.84
N THR A 679 19.78 13.34 6.79
CA THR A 679 20.35 12.44 7.82
C THR A 679 20.59 11.03 7.26
N SER A 680 21.87 10.67 7.16
CA SER A 680 22.39 9.34 6.78
C SER A 680 21.74 8.18 7.56
N PRO A 681 21.46 7.02 6.96
CA PRO A 681 20.67 5.94 7.57
C PRO A 681 21.41 5.10 8.63
N HIS A 682 22.66 5.43 8.94
CA HIS A 682 23.47 4.70 9.91
C HIS A 682 23.34 5.30 11.32
N GLU A 683 22.20 5.10 11.98
CA GLU A 683 22.07 5.46 13.39
C GLU A 683 21.71 4.30 14.30
N ALA A 684 22.80 3.84 14.93
CA ALA A 684 22.94 3.10 16.16
C ALA A 684 21.77 3.21 17.15
N VAL A 685 21.48 2.07 17.76
CA VAL A 685 20.90 1.99 19.10
C VAL A 685 21.58 3.03 19.99
N SER A 686 20.80 3.86 20.69
CA SER A 686 21.34 4.86 21.60
C SER A 686 22.18 4.16 22.66
N GLU A 687 23.49 4.42 22.68
CA GLU A 687 24.44 3.86 23.65
C GLU A 687 23.95 4.13 25.08
N THR A 688 23.40 5.33 25.33
CA THR A 688 22.79 5.74 26.60
C THR A 688 21.56 4.91 26.97
N ALA A 689 20.72 4.53 26.01
CA ALA A 689 19.53 3.72 26.26
C ALA A 689 19.89 2.27 26.61
N LEU A 690 20.90 1.70 25.93
CA LEU A 690 21.43 0.36 26.25
C LEU A 690 22.01 0.29 27.65
N LEU A 691 22.80 1.30 28.06
CA LEU A 691 23.40 1.33 29.38
C LEU A 691 22.37 1.50 30.49
N LYS A 692 21.37 2.37 30.30
CA LYS A 692 20.27 2.51 31.26
C LYS A 692 19.49 1.21 31.45
N ALA A 693 19.29 0.42 30.39
CA ALA A 693 18.64 -0.89 30.49
C ALA A 693 19.47 -1.89 31.32
N MET A 694 20.79 -1.70 31.38
CA MET A 694 21.72 -2.52 32.15
C MET A 694 22.07 -1.90 33.52
N ASP A 695 21.38 -0.82 33.92
CA ASP A 695 21.65 -0.06 35.14
C ASP A 695 23.10 0.48 35.22
N ILE A 696 23.70 0.83 34.08
CA ILE A 696 25.04 1.42 34.00
C ILE A 696 24.91 2.94 33.86
N ASP A 697 25.64 3.68 34.68
CA ASP A 697 25.76 5.14 34.56
C ASP A 697 26.44 5.51 33.22
N PRO A 698 25.76 6.24 32.31
CA PRO A 698 26.35 6.64 31.04
C PRO A 698 27.63 7.47 31.15
N ALA A 699 27.88 8.15 32.28
CA ALA A 699 29.10 8.92 32.48
C ALA A 699 30.36 8.04 32.45
N LEU A 700 30.23 6.75 32.77
CA LEU A 700 31.33 5.78 32.77
C LEU A 700 31.89 5.48 31.39
N LEU A 701 31.20 5.86 30.30
CA LEU A 701 31.68 5.69 28.92
C LEU A 701 32.93 6.53 28.62
N LEU A 702 33.08 7.66 29.29
CA LEU A 702 34.18 8.60 29.06
C LEU A 702 35.41 8.27 29.91
N VAL A 703 35.25 7.37 30.88
CA VAL A 703 36.31 6.99 31.81
C VAL A 703 37.00 5.73 31.28
N PRO A 704 38.31 5.76 31.00
CA PRO A 704 39.06 4.56 30.63
C PRO A 704 39.03 3.52 31.75
N LEU A 705 38.92 2.24 31.40
CA LEU A 705 39.14 1.17 32.37
C LEU A 705 40.65 1.01 32.59
N GLU A 706 41.11 1.11 33.84
CA GLU A 706 42.51 0.90 34.18
C GLU A 706 42.91 -0.56 33.91
N ALA A 707 44.00 -0.76 33.15
CA ALA A 707 44.55 -2.08 32.91
C ALA A 707 45.04 -2.68 34.23
N ARG A 708 44.86 -3.99 34.43
CA ARG A 708 45.47 -4.67 35.58
C ARG A 708 46.99 -4.45 35.52
N PRO A 709 47.63 -3.99 36.62
CA PRO A 709 49.08 -3.86 36.64
C PRO A 709 49.73 -5.23 36.44
N ASP A 710 50.65 -5.31 35.48
CA ASP A 710 51.45 -6.50 35.20
C ASP A 710 52.22 -6.90 36.45
N VAL A 711 51.88 -8.05 37.03
CA VAL A 711 52.70 -8.69 38.06
C VAL A 711 53.78 -9.50 37.34
N SER A 712 54.82 -8.82 36.85
CA SER A 712 56.06 -9.48 36.41
C SER A 712 57.27 -8.53 36.39
N THR A 713 57.88 -8.39 37.57
CA THR A 713 59.33 -8.36 37.87
C THR A 713 60.31 -7.47 37.06
N ASN A 714 60.79 -6.47 37.81
CA ASN A 714 62.18 -6.06 38.05
C ASN A 714 62.90 -5.00 37.17
N PRO A 715 63.72 -4.15 37.82
CA PRO A 715 64.21 -2.90 37.25
C PRO A 715 65.57 -3.08 36.58
N SER A 716 65.81 -2.35 35.49
CA SER A 716 67.17 -2.07 34.99
C SER A 716 67.47 -0.59 35.13
N PRO A 717 68.66 -0.20 35.64
CA PRO A 717 69.05 1.19 35.75
C PRO A 717 69.82 1.65 34.49
N LEU A 718 69.59 2.92 34.11
CA LEU A 718 70.54 3.95 33.61
C LEU A 718 71.40 3.55 32.36
N THR A 719 71.59 4.33 31.29
CA THR A 719 71.63 5.79 31.09
C THR A 719 71.97 6.11 29.62
N ASN A 720 71.56 7.29 29.17
CA ASN A 720 72.17 8.19 28.17
C ASN A 720 72.09 7.87 26.66
N GLY A 721 71.39 8.75 25.92
CA GLY A 721 71.41 8.87 24.44
C GLY A 721 72.60 9.70 23.91
N PRO A 722 72.46 10.58 22.91
CA PRO A 722 71.44 10.67 21.85
C PRO A 722 72.02 10.98 20.43
N VAL A 723 71.17 10.95 19.38
CA VAL A 723 71.22 11.80 18.13
C VAL A 723 72.42 11.50 17.17
N THR A 724 72.33 11.35 15.84
CA THR A 724 71.64 12.10 14.77
C THR A 724 71.71 11.30 13.44
N SER A 725 70.80 11.67 12.54
CA SER A 725 70.77 11.53 11.07
C SER A 725 72.08 11.26 10.31
N ILE A 726 72.00 10.49 9.20
CA ILE A 726 72.51 10.84 7.86
C ILE A 726 71.84 9.92 6.82
N THR A 727 71.09 10.51 5.90
CA THR A 727 71.06 10.16 4.46
C THR A 727 71.67 11.37 3.74
N PRO A 728 72.23 11.31 2.49
CA PRO A 728 71.78 10.46 1.40
C PRO A 728 72.87 9.98 0.39
N ASN A 729 72.41 9.25 -0.63
CA ASN A 729 72.56 9.57 -2.07
C ASN A 729 73.27 8.55 -2.99
N ARG A 730 72.50 8.18 -4.04
CA ARG A 730 72.81 8.11 -5.49
C ARG A 730 73.57 6.93 -6.13
N GLY A 731 72.93 6.46 -7.21
CA GLY A 731 73.48 5.76 -8.38
C GLY A 731 72.88 4.36 -8.53
N GLY A 732 72.24 3.94 -9.62
CA GLY A 732 71.98 4.48 -10.95
C GLY A 732 71.44 3.33 -11.84
N GLU A 733 70.77 3.68 -12.94
CA GLU A 733 70.47 2.84 -14.13
C GLU A 733 69.46 1.68 -13.92
N GLY A 734 68.48 1.38 -14.78
CA GLY A 734 68.02 1.86 -16.09
C GLY A 734 67.07 0.80 -16.67
N GLY A 735 66.16 1.19 -17.59
CA GLY A 735 65.57 0.26 -18.57
C GLY A 735 64.11 -0.18 -18.40
N ASP A 736 63.22 0.54 -19.12
CA ASP A 736 62.10 0.09 -19.96
C ASP A 736 61.10 -1.02 -19.57
N GLY A 737 59.82 -0.72 -19.85
CA GLY A 737 58.97 -1.66 -20.60
C GLY A 737 57.58 -1.99 -20.05
N GLY A 738 56.63 -1.05 -20.22
CA GLY A 738 55.25 -1.26 -20.73
C GLY A 738 54.32 -2.39 -20.24
N GLY A 739 53.08 -2.00 -19.90
CA GLY A 739 51.89 -2.82 -20.24
C GLY A 739 50.88 -3.08 -19.13
N THR A 740 49.91 -2.17 -18.96
CA THR A 740 48.53 -2.45 -18.52
C THR A 740 47.72 -2.99 -19.71
N PRO A 741 46.55 -3.65 -19.53
CA PRO A 741 45.36 -3.16 -18.80
C PRO A 741 45.18 -3.71 -17.39
#